data_AF-A0A914C4R0-F1
#
_entry.id   AF-A0A914C4R0-F1
#
_cell.length_a   1.000
_cell.length_b   1.000
_cell.length_c   1.000
_cell.angle_alpha   90.00
_cell.angle_beta   90.00
_cell.angle_gamma   90.00
#
_symmetry.space_group_name_H-M   'P 1'
#
loop_
_entity.id
_entity.type
_entity.pdbx_description
1 polymer ?
#
loop_
_entity_poly.entity_id
_entity_poly.type
_entity_poly.pdbx_seq_one_letter_code
_entity_poly.pdbx_strand_id
1 'polypeptide(L)'
;MKDGVLPSKLTQQLLAEIREKKNIDTSELLDWKTRGILSDAMRKNLHVVVSASAEKMLTNHEVFERIFDYAMIDHLDYWNESDLASFTRATMEESEEFKQNHLETFVSYAMGIYTRYKHMVDHHRLIHFVKTFCHVVRLKRINLELLEKRYKNGILKLNKANEQMNFLQQELLRLQPELVRTSLETTVLMSAIERETIEVENAREVVAANENRSNMAATKAQNLKAACEQEVAEAVPALEAAVDALQVLNQSDISTLKTMRFPPQGVRMCMEAVCILMREKPVKTTDESGNINLDYWPTAQKVLSDTHFLTRIRNFPRDKISYRTMRTVRKDYLARPEFEPENIKAVSLAAEGLCLWVKAIDVYNRIAKIVEPKKEKMKKAELMVKQHMKQLEIKRKALQEVTEQLQRLSDQFSQMSQRKQDLQNQIQSCETKMHRAEKLLGALGGEREHWDQKIEELKVENGTYRRKALIMAALIEFLGHFSYAQRQEEIKKIQNSIGLEDNTIRTMPDHLLMFITGEEKHSTLEHLTMIHYSRRTPLICDSQGSFMKFFLHANNNCTVVDALDTKLEERLRDAMTVGKPILVDQLAHPIPLTLQRIFKHQDYNKQSLVEKTHPELGEFKLFLCTKQSAQDFPQDLLDSVCVINVSDINENLEGTLLEIFFQSHATQLTSKRDKLIEEKIQISRRLNESELEILDVLAKSKDLDDDIAIDILTEMHELAGLKHMRKLELREVEEQLAEIHNRFRTTLQHAAYIIEIAMNMYRLNKLYSRTLAYFFNIFKEALSANGKERMAQQETDLGMRKNVDATFRRVLHQIYFREHRRVFELFLKNNWAWNSIRSLKEREFIRVFEKLGIKPQPTFQDQIIATDSIEHLSFINLNAILAEDQWLIVDGLQLACIDSINALHRFIVQVI
;
A
#
# COMPACT_ATOMS: atom_id res chain seq x y z
N MET A 1 8.74 1.40 -65.63
CA MET A 1 7.88 0.29 -66.09
C MET A 1 8.10 0.03 -67.59
N LYS A 2 7.73 0.97 -68.49
CA LYS A 2 7.95 0.84 -69.94
C LYS A 2 9.38 0.46 -70.37
N ASP A 3 10.38 1.25 -70.01
CA ASP A 3 11.75 1.07 -70.53
C ASP A 3 12.65 0.18 -69.65
N GLY A 4 12.13 -0.33 -68.53
CA GLY A 4 12.90 -1.11 -67.53
C GLY A 4 14.00 -0.31 -66.79
N VAL A 5 14.25 0.94 -67.19
CA VAL A 5 15.38 1.76 -66.76
C VAL A 5 14.98 3.24 -66.73
N LEU A 6 15.52 4.02 -65.78
CA LEU A 6 15.35 5.49 -65.73
C LEU A 6 16.53 6.17 -66.47
N PRO A 7 16.32 6.75 -67.67
CA PRO A 7 17.40 7.31 -68.47
C PRO A 7 18.19 8.42 -67.77
N SER A 8 17.52 9.17 -66.87
CA SER A 8 18.11 10.28 -66.11
C SER A 8 19.02 9.85 -64.95
N LYS A 9 18.97 8.58 -64.51
CA LYS A 9 19.75 8.06 -63.38
C LYS A 9 20.92 7.16 -63.77
N LEU A 10 21.11 6.85 -65.07
CA LEU A 10 22.32 6.17 -65.53
C LEU A 10 23.39 7.16 -65.97
N THR A 11 24.26 7.49 -65.04
CA THR A 11 25.53 8.14 -65.34
C THR A 11 26.47 7.17 -66.08
N GLN A 12 27.34 7.71 -66.94
CA GLN A 12 28.33 6.91 -67.68
C GLN A 12 29.28 6.12 -66.75
N GLN A 13 29.54 6.64 -65.54
CA GLN A 13 30.34 5.96 -64.51
C GLN A 13 29.68 4.65 -64.04
N LEU A 14 28.38 4.66 -63.78
CA LEU A 14 27.64 3.49 -63.30
C LEU A 14 27.55 2.41 -64.40
N LEU A 15 27.47 2.82 -65.66
CA LEU A 15 27.56 1.92 -66.82
C LEU A 15 28.94 1.28 -66.96
N ALA A 16 30.02 2.02 -66.67
CA ALA A 16 31.38 1.50 -66.70
C ALA A 16 31.62 0.45 -65.59
N GLU A 17 31.19 0.74 -64.35
CA GLU A 17 31.29 -0.21 -63.23
C GLU A 17 30.50 -1.51 -63.46
N ILE A 18 29.33 -1.42 -64.09
CA ILE A 18 28.50 -2.60 -64.40
C ILE A 18 29.13 -3.45 -65.51
N ARG A 19 29.79 -2.83 -66.50
CA ARG A 19 30.53 -3.55 -67.55
C ARG A 19 31.69 -4.34 -66.98
N GLU A 20 32.43 -3.72 -66.07
CA GLU A 20 33.58 -4.34 -65.39
C GLU A 20 33.12 -5.52 -64.51
N LYS A 21 32.06 -5.36 -63.71
CA LYS A 21 31.56 -6.43 -62.83
C LYS A 21 30.93 -7.62 -63.56
N LYS A 22 30.41 -7.43 -64.79
CA LYS A 22 29.74 -8.50 -65.56
C LYS A 22 30.61 -9.13 -66.65
N ASN A 23 31.90 -8.75 -66.78
CA ASN A 23 32.82 -9.25 -67.81
C ASN A 23 32.20 -9.21 -69.22
N ILE A 24 31.63 -8.07 -69.61
CA ILE A 24 31.03 -7.88 -70.94
C ILE A 24 32.11 -7.30 -71.88
N ASP A 25 32.49 -8.03 -72.92
CA ASP A 25 33.55 -7.64 -73.87
C ASP A 25 33.33 -6.24 -74.46
N THR A 26 34.38 -5.42 -74.39
CA THR A 26 34.35 -3.97 -74.66
C THR A 26 34.56 -3.60 -76.12
N SER A 27 34.83 -4.54 -77.04
CA SER A 27 35.29 -4.19 -78.39
C SER A 27 34.20 -4.05 -79.46
N GLU A 28 32.97 -4.56 -79.31
CA GLU A 28 31.97 -4.50 -80.41
C GLU A 28 30.49 -4.35 -79.99
N LEU A 29 30.20 -3.93 -78.76
CA LEU A 29 28.82 -3.61 -78.35
C LEU A 29 28.67 -2.12 -78.02
N LEU A 30 28.00 -1.37 -78.90
CA LEU A 30 27.54 0.00 -78.66
C LEU A 30 26.81 0.10 -77.30
N ASP A 31 26.90 1.25 -76.62
CA ASP A 31 26.26 1.55 -75.33
C ASP A 31 24.79 1.09 -75.22
N TRP A 32 24.04 1.10 -76.33
CA TRP A 32 22.65 0.64 -76.38
C TRP A 32 22.48 -0.86 -76.07
N LYS A 33 23.44 -1.72 -76.44
CA LYS A 33 23.40 -3.17 -76.16
C LYS A 33 23.59 -3.45 -74.66
N THR A 34 24.51 -2.76 -74.00
CA THR A 34 24.68 -2.87 -72.53
C THR A 34 23.48 -2.36 -71.76
N ARG A 35 22.83 -1.30 -72.26
CA ARG A 35 21.56 -0.80 -71.71
C ARG A 35 20.41 -1.81 -71.92
N GLY A 36 20.40 -2.51 -73.06
CA GLY A 36 19.46 -3.60 -73.33
C GLY A 36 19.59 -4.75 -72.32
N ILE A 37 20.80 -5.26 -72.10
CA ILE A 37 21.06 -6.33 -71.12
C ILE A 37 20.65 -5.92 -69.70
N LEU A 38 20.93 -4.67 -69.31
CA LEU A 38 20.50 -4.14 -68.02
C LEU A 38 18.98 -4.02 -67.91
N SER A 39 18.33 -3.49 -68.94
CA SER A 39 16.87 -3.37 -68.98
C SER A 39 16.20 -4.75 -68.87
N ASP A 40 16.73 -5.75 -69.57
CA ASP A 40 16.22 -7.12 -69.50
C ASP A 40 16.45 -7.76 -68.12
N ALA A 41 17.60 -7.50 -67.50
CA ALA A 41 17.87 -7.98 -66.14
C ALA A 41 16.95 -7.30 -65.10
N MET A 42 16.70 -6.00 -65.23
CA MET A 42 15.79 -5.26 -64.36
C MET A 42 14.35 -5.73 -64.57
N ARG A 43 13.90 -5.93 -65.81
CA ARG A 43 12.55 -6.46 -66.11
C ARG A 43 12.33 -7.85 -65.54
N LYS A 44 13.37 -8.69 -65.47
CA LYS A 44 13.27 -10.05 -64.89
C LYS A 44 13.28 -10.07 -63.36
N ASN A 45 14.01 -9.15 -62.72
CA ASN A 45 14.28 -9.22 -61.28
C ASN A 45 13.55 -8.17 -60.44
N LEU A 46 13.08 -7.07 -61.04
CA LEU A 46 12.40 -5.99 -60.33
C LEU A 46 10.88 -6.09 -60.52
N HIS A 47 10.20 -6.52 -59.47
CA HIS A 47 8.75 -6.44 -59.37
C HIS A 47 8.37 -5.18 -58.61
N VAL A 48 7.55 -4.33 -59.23
CA VAL A 48 7.04 -3.09 -58.61
C VAL A 48 5.57 -3.28 -58.30
N VAL A 49 5.21 -3.17 -57.02
CA VAL A 49 3.82 -3.17 -56.57
C VAL A 49 3.41 -1.74 -56.27
N VAL A 50 2.31 -1.29 -56.89
CA VAL A 50 1.72 0.02 -56.64
C VAL A 50 0.35 -0.20 -56.03
N SER A 51 0.14 0.35 -54.84
CA SER A 51 -1.17 0.41 -54.20
C SER A 51 -1.68 1.85 -54.25
N ALA A 52 -2.89 2.05 -54.74
CA ALA A 52 -3.53 3.36 -54.85
C ALA A 52 -5.03 3.23 -54.57
N SER A 53 -5.61 4.27 -53.96
CA SER A 53 -7.06 4.37 -53.77
C SER A 53 -7.75 4.84 -55.05
N ALA A 54 -9.02 4.46 -55.23
CA ALA A 54 -9.81 4.81 -56.41
C ALA A 54 -9.85 6.33 -56.67
N GLU A 55 -9.96 7.17 -55.63
CA GLU A 55 -9.97 8.63 -55.76
C GLU A 55 -8.64 9.20 -56.29
N LYS A 56 -7.51 8.65 -55.83
CA LYS A 56 -6.17 9.06 -56.31
C LYS A 56 -5.91 8.59 -57.73
N MET A 57 -6.51 7.47 -58.12
CA MET A 57 -6.47 6.96 -59.48
C MET A 57 -7.31 7.83 -60.42
N LEU A 58 -8.49 8.28 -59.98
CA LEU A 58 -9.35 9.20 -60.74
C LEU A 58 -8.70 10.57 -60.93
N THR A 59 -8.07 11.12 -59.89
CA THR A 59 -7.39 12.43 -59.97
C THR A 59 -6.12 12.41 -60.82
N ASN A 60 -5.41 11.27 -60.90
CA ASN A 60 -4.19 11.11 -61.69
C ASN A 60 -4.36 10.10 -62.84
N HIS A 61 -5.54 10.10 -63.47
CA HIS A 61 -5.92 9.09 -64.47
C HIS A 61 -4.85 8.91 -65.56
N GLU A 62 -4.30 10.00 -66.10
CA GLU A 62 -3.29 9.95 -67.17
C GLU A 62 -1.99 9.20 -66.78
N VAL A 63 -1.63 9.23 -65.49
CA VAL A 63 -0.44 8.53 -64.99
C VAL A 63 -0.75 7.05 -64.79
N PHE A 64 -1.92 6.73 -64.25
CA PHE A 64 -2.34 5.35 -63.99
C PHE A 64 -2.68 4.58 -65.28
N GLU A 65 -3.24 5.24 -66.29
CA GLU A 65 -3.48 4.67 -67.62
C GLU A 65 -2.18 4.11 -68.23
N ARG A 66 -1.08 4.86 -68.13
CA ARG A 66 0.25 4.41 -68.57
C ARG A 66 0.86 3.31 -67.71
N ILE A 67 0.38 3.14 -66.48
CA ILE A 67 0.84 2.08 -65.56
C ILE A 67 0.08 0.78 -65.87
N PHE A 68 -1.22 0.86 -66.17
CA PHE A 68 -2.06 -0.30 -66.49
C PHE A 68 -1.58 -1.09 -67.70
N ASP A 69 -1.03 -0.41 -68.71
CA ASP A 69 -0.44 -1.06 -69.89
C ASP A 69 0.70 -2.04 -69.54
N TYR A 70 1.34 -1.87 -68.38
CA TYR A 70 2.53 -2.63 -67.97
C TYR A 70 2.36 -3.34 -66.61
N ALA A 71 1.17 -3.32 -66.01
CA ALA A 71 0.91 -3.88 -64.69
C ALA A 71 -0.30 -4.81 -64.71
N MET A 72 -0.24 -5.88 -63.93
CA MET A 72 -1.42 -6.67 -63.61
C MET A 72 -2.26 -5.88 -62.59
N ILE A 73 -3.52 -5.65 -62.92
CA ILE A 73 -4.47 -5.00 -62.02
C ILE A 73 -5.09 -6.08 -61.15
N ASP A 74 -4.78 -6.04 -59.85
CA ASP A 74 -5.49 -6.83 -58.86
C ASP A 74 -6.50 -5.93 -58.16
N HIS A 75 -7.79 -6.22 -58.36
CA HIS A 75 -8.86 -5.49 -57.69
C HIS A 75 -9.09 -6.16 -56.33
N LEU A 76 -8.56 -5.54 -55.29
CA LEU A 76 -8.85 -5.95 -53.92
C LEU A 76 -10.29 -5.55 -53.60
N ASP A 77 -11.22 -6.50 -53.75
CA ASP A 77 -12.62 -6.32 -53.40
C ASP A 77 -12.79 -5.92 -51.93
N TYR A 78 -13.86 -5.17 -51.66
CA TYR A 78 -14.26 -4.84 -50.30
C TYR A 78 -14.57 -6.12 -49.51
N TRP A 79 -14.30 -6.09 -48.21
CA TRP A 79 -14.60 -7.22 -47.34
C TRP A 79 -16.10 -7.47 -47.30
N ASN A 80 -16.52 -8.73 -47.44
CA ASN A 80 -17.93 -9.08 -47.31
C ASN A 80 -18.36 -9.00 -45.83
N GLU A 81 -19.67 -8.90 -45.59
CA GLU A 81 -20.21 -8.86 -44.22
C GLU A 81 -19.87 -10.13 -43.43
N SER A 82 -19.77 -11.27 -44.10
CA SER A 82 -19.30 -12.53 -43.51
C SER A 82 -17.83 -12.46 -43.09
N ASP A 83 -16.98 -11.85 -43.92
CA ASP A 83 -15.54 -11.73 -43.64
C ASP A 83 -15.32 -10.78 -42.46
N LEU A 84 -16.04 -9.66 -42.41
CA LEU A 84 -16.03 -8.71 -41.30
C LEU A 84 -16.55 -9.32 -39.99
N ALA A 85 -17.61 -10.13 -40.06
CA ALA A 85 -18.12 -10.86 -38.89
C ALA A 85 -17.10 -11.90 -38.40
N SER A 86 -16.44 -12.61 -39.32
CA SER A 86 -15.39 -13.58 -38.99
C SER A 86 -14.18 -12.92 -38.32
N PHE A 87 -13.76 -11.76 -38.81
CA PHE A 87 -12.70 -10.95 -38.22
C PHE A 87 -13.09 -10.45 -36.82
N THR A 88 -14.31 -9.94 -36.68
CA THR A 88 -14.83 -9.47 -35.40
C THR A 88 -14.84 -10.58 -34.37
N ARG A 89 -15.28 -11.78 -34.77
CA ARG A 89 -15.26 -12.99 -33.94
C ARG A 89 -13.84 -13.33 -33.51
N ALA A 90 -12.90 -13.46 -34.45
CA ALA A 90 -11.50 -13.81 -34.15
C ALA A 90 -10.85 -12.81 -33.17
N THR A 91 -11.05 -11.51 -33.39
CA THR A 91 -10.48 -10.46 -32.54
C THR A 91 -11.06 -10.48 -31.12
N MET A 92 -12.35 -10.77 -30.98
CA MET A 92 -13.00 -10.90 -29.67
C MET A 92 -12.67 -12.22 -28.95
N GLU A 93 -12.39 -13.30 -29.68
CA GLU A 93 -11.95 -14.58 -29.11
C GLU A 93 -10.54 -14.48 -28.51
N GLU A 94 -9.63 -13.77 -29.20
CA GLU A 94 -8.27 -13.51 -28.72
C GLU A 94 -8.22 -12.76 -27.39
N SER A 95 -9.28 -12.00 -27.07
CA SER A 95 -9.26 -11.09 -25.93
C SER A 95 -9.58 -11.77 -24.59
N GLU A 96 -9.86 -13.08 -24.55
CA GLU A 96 -10.25 -13.89 -23.36
C GLU A 96 -11.48 -13.38 -22.56
N GLU A 97 -11.99 -12.18 -22.86
CA GLU A 97 -13.06 -11.50 -22.10
C GLU A 97 -14.46 -12.00 -22.47
N PHE A 98 -14.58 -12.72 -23.58
CA PHE A 98 -15.83 -13.22 -24.17
C PHE A 98 -15.83 -14.77 -24.25
N LYS A 99 -15.82 -15.47 -23.11
CA LYS A 99 -15.94 -16.94 -23.08
C LYS A 99 -17.32 -17.39 -23.59
N GLN A 100 -17.38 -17.79 -24.86
CA GLN A 100 -18.40 -18.51 -25.67
C GLN A 100 -19.92 -18.25 -25.50
N ASN A 101 -20.45 -17.83 -24.34
CA ASN A 101 -21.91 -17.62 -24.17
C ASN A 101 -22.43 -16.23 -24.59
N HIS A 102 -21.54 -15.26 -24.83
CA HIS A 102 -21.93 -13.90 -25.23
C HIS A 102 -21.25 -13.39 -26.51
N LEU A 103 -20.31 -14.16 -27.06
CA LEU A 103 -19.49 -13.76 -28.21
C LEU A 103 -20.37 -13.43 -29.43
N GLU A 104 -21.22 -14.36 -29.86
CA GLU A 104 -22.09 -14.17 -31.03
C GLU A 104 -23.06 -12.99 -30.85
N THR A 105 -23.56 -12.78 -29.64
CA THR A 105 -24.43 -11.64 -29.34
C THR A 105 -23.68 -10.31 -29.51
N PHE A 106 -22.47 -10.18 -28.96
CA PHE A 106 -21.68 -8.96 -29.11
C PHE A 106 -21.13 -8.77 -30.53
N VAL A 107 -20.83 -9.84 -31.26
CA VAL A 107 -20.49 -9.78 -32.69
C VAL A 107 -21.68 -9.22 -33.48
N SER A 108 -22.90 -9.70 -33.23
CA SER A 108 -24.11 -9.17 -33.90
C SER A 108 -24.37 -7.70 -33.58
N TYR A 109 -24.16 -7.27 -32.32
CA TYR A 109 -24.31 -5.86 -31.94
C TYR A 109 -23.24 -4.98 -32.60
N ALA A 110 -21.98 -5.42 -32.61
CA ALA A 110 -20.89 -4.68 -33.26
C ALA A 110 -21.13 -4.52 -34.77
N MET A 111 -21.56 -5.58 -35.44
CA MET A 111 -21.91 -5.55 -36.86
C MET A 111 -23.16 -4.69 -37.14
N GLY A 112 -24.18 -4.73 -36.27
CA GLY A 112 -25.37 -3.89 -36.38
C GLY A 112 -25.08 -2.39 -36.23
N ILE A 113 -24.11 -2.02 -35.38
CA ILE A 113 -23.63 -0.64 -35.27
C ILE A 113 -22.86 -0.26 -36.53
N TYR A 114 -21.97 -1.13 -37.01
CA TYR A 114 -21.18 -0.86 -38.21
C TYR A 114 -22.04 -0.67 -39.46
N THR A 115 -23.03 -1.52 -39.70
CA THR A 115 -23.92 -1.41 -40.87
C THR A 115 -24.67 -0.07 -40.90
N ARG A 116 -24.99 0.50 -39.73
CA ARG A 116 -25.60 1.83 -39.60
C ARG A 116 -24.69 2.96 -40.11
N TYR A 117 -23.38 2.85 -39.89
CA TYR A 117 -22.39 3.88 -40.23
C TYR A 117 -21.53 3.55 -41.46
N LYS A 118 -21.76 2.40 -42.11
CA LYS A 118 -21.05 1.91 -43.31
C LYS A 118 -21.03 2.93 -44.47
N HIS A 119 -22.03 3.79 -44.57
CA HIS A 119 -22.09 4.83 -45.62
C HIS A 119 -21.15 6.01 -45.39
N MET A 120 -20.67 6.21 -44.17
CA MET A 120 -19.85 7.36 -43.78
C MET A 120 -18.38 6.99 -43.58
N VAL A 121 -18.06 5.70 -43.58
CA VAL A 121 -16.84 5.18 -42.95
C VAL A 121 -16.31 3.95 -43.69
N ASP A 122 -15.00 3.86 -43.85
CA ASP A 122 -14.32 2.70 -44.44
C ASP A 122 -14.31 1.47 -43.52
N HIS A 123 -14.21 0.27 -44.13
CA HIS A 123 -14.11 -1.03 -43.47
C HIS A 123 -12.96 -1.10 -42.47
N HIS A 124 -11.87 -0.36 -42.71
CA HIS A 124 -10.75 -0.28 -41.78
C HIS A 124 -11.14 0.28 -40.42
N ARG A 125 -12.17 1.15 -40.33
CA ARG A 125 -12.62 1.65 -39.02
C ARG A 125 -13.38 0.61 -38.20
N LEU A 126 -13.96 -0.43 -38.82
CA LEU A 126 -14.51 -1.57 -38.07
C LEU A 126 -13.39 -2.27 -37.28
N ILE A 127 -12.22 -2.45 -37.90
CA ILE A 127 -11.07 -3.09 -37.27
C ILE A 127 -10.65 -2.29 -36.02
N HIS A 128 -10.55 -0.96 -36.15
CA HIS A 128 -10.25 -0.09 -35.01
C HIS A 128 -11.35 -0.13 -33.96
N PHE A 129 -12.63 -0.12 -34.36
CA PHE A 129 -13.76 -0.24 -33.46
C PHE A 129 -13.75 -1.51 -32.61
N VAL A 130 -13.52 -2.68 -33.21
CA VAL A 130 -13.46 -3.94 -32.46
C VAL A 130 -12.23 -3.96 -31.54
N LYS A 131 -11.06 -3.49 -32.01
CA LYS A 131 -9.84 -3.40 -31.19
C LYS A 131 -9.99 -2.41 -30.03
N THR A 132 -10.66 -1.28 -30.23
CA THR A 132 -10.97 -0.28 -29.20
C THR A 132 -12.00 -0.85 -28.21
N PHE A 133 -13.01 -1.56 -28.70
CA PHE A 133 -13.99 -2.24 -27.86
C PHE A 133 -13.34 -3.24 -26.89
N CYS A 134 -12.53 -4.19 -27.39
CA CYS A 134 -11.81 -5.15 -26.54
C CYS A 134 -10.88 -4.42 -25.55
N HIS A 135 -10.20 -3.37 -25.98
CA HIS A 135 -9.34 -2.56 -25.10
C HIS A 135 -10.12 -1.90 -23.95
N VAL A 136 -11.24 -1.25 -24.24
CA VAL A 136 -12.09 -0.59 -23.23
C VAL A 136 -12.68 -1.62 -22.26
N VAL A 137 -13.13 -2.77 -22.77
CA VAL A 137 -13.65 -3.88 -21.95
C VAL A 137 -12.60 -4.37 -20.97
N ARG A 138 -11.36 -4.58 -21.44
CA ARG A 138 -10.23 -4.99 -20.59
C ARG A 138 -9.95 -3.98 -19.48
N LEU A 139 -9.83 -2.70 -19.83
CA LEU A 139 -9.54 -1.64 -18.86
C LEU A 139 -10.63 -1.52 -17.80
N LYS A 140 -11.89 -1.50 -18.23
CA LYS A 140 -13.05 -1.44 -17.33
C LYS A 140 -13.10 -2.65 -16.40
N ARG A 141 -12.87 -3.86 -16.91
CA ARG A 141 -12.82 -5.08 -16.10
C ARG A 141 -11.76 -4.98 -15.00
N ILE A 142 -10.52 -4.62 -15.34
CA ILE A 142 -9.42 -4.51 -14.35
C ILE A 142 -9.77 -3.48 -13.27
N ASN A 143 -10.30 -2.32 -13.66
CA ASN A 143 -10.70 -1.27 -12.73
C ASN A 143 -11.83 -1.72 -11.79
N LEU A 144 -12.86 -2.38 -12.34
CA LEU A 144 -13.99 -2.91 -11.56
C LEU A 144 -13.53 -4.02 -10.60
N GLU A 145 -12.72 -4.98 -11.06
CA GLU A 145 -12.18 -6.05 -10.22
C GLU A 145 -11.32 -5.50 -9.07
N LEU A 146 -10.51 -4.47 -9.35
CA LEU A 146 -9.66 -3.81 -8.35
C LEU A 146 -10.50 -3.05 -7.31
N LEU A 147 -11.50 -2.27 -7.74
CA LEU A 147 -12.41 -1.55 -6.84
C LEU A 147 -13.22 -2.53 -5.99
N GLU A 148 -13.82 -3.55 -6.60
CA GLU A 148 -14.60 -4.57 -5.90
C GLU A 148 -13.74 -5.28 -4.85
N LYS A 149 -12.49 -5.63 -5.18
CA LYS A 149 -11.55 -6.24 -4.23
C LYS A 149 -11.21 -5.29 -3.07
N ARG A 150 -11.00 -3.99 -3.34
CA ARG A 150 -10.71 -2.98 -2.31
C ARG A 150 -11.88 -2.81 -1.33
N TYR A 151 -13.09 -2.58 -1.82
CA TYR A 151 -14.27 -2.41 -0.96
C TYR A 151 -14.56 -3.69 -0.16
N LYS A 152 -14.52 -4.87 -0.79
CA LYS A 152 -14.67 -6.14 -0.08
C LYS A 152 -13.64 -6.32 1.04
N ASN A 153 -12.38 -5.99 0.77
CA ASN A 153 -11.32 -6.06 1.78
C ASN A 153 -11.54 -5.05 2.92
N GLY A 154 -11.98 -3.83 2.60
CA GLY A 154 -12.35 -2.80 3.58
C GLY A 154 -13.43 -3.30 4.53
N ILE A 155 -14.53 -3.83 3.99
CA ILE A 155 -15.64 -4.39 4.78
C ILE A 155 -15.22 -5.60 5.61
N LEU A 156 -14.40 -6.50 5.04
CA LEU A 156 -13.86 -7.63 5.80
C LEU A 156 -13.03 -7.17 7.00
N LYS A 157 -12.26 -6.10 6.86
CA LYS A 157 -11.49 -5.52 7.97
C LYS A 157 -12.39 -4.83 9.00
N LEU A 158 -13.45 -4.15 8.58
CA LEU A 158 -14.46 -3.62 9.49
C LEU A 158 -15.17 -4.72 10.29
N ASN A 159 -15.50 -5.84 9.66
CA ASN A 159 -16.10 -6.97 10.37
C ASN A 159 -15.13 -7.58 11.38
N LYS A 160 -13.84 -7.73 11.01
CA LYS A 160 -12.79 -8.15 11.96
C LYS A 160 -12.60 -7.16 13.11
N ALA A 161 -12.68 -5.86 12.85
CA ALA A 161 -12.62 -4.81 13.87
C ALA A 161 -13.76 -4.96 14.88
N ASN A 162 -14.98 -5.20 14.39
CA ASN A 162 -16.15 -5.45 15.24
C ASN A 162 -15.98 -6.73 16.08
N GLU A 163 -15.47 -7.81 15.49
CA GLU A 163 -15.19 -9.06 16.21
C GLU A 163 -14.11 -8.87 17.29
N GLN A 164 -13.02 -8.15 16.97
CA GLN A 164 -11.97 -7.82 17.93
C GLN A 164 -12.49 -6.93 19.06
N MET A 165 -13.32 -5.92 18.76
CA MET A 165 -13.94 -5.08 19.77
C MET A 165 -14.82 -5.90 20.71
N ASN A 166 -15.68 -6.79 20.17
CA ASN A 166 -16.52 -7.66 20.99
C ASN A 166 -15.69 -8.58 21.89
N PHE A 167 -14.58 -9.12 21.38
CA PHE A 167 -13.65 -9.93 22.16
C PHE A 167 -12.97 -9.12 23.27
N LEU A 168 -12.47 -7.91 22.96
CA LEU A 168 -11.85 -7.02 23.95
C LEU A 168 -12.85 -6.59 25.03
N GLN A 169 -14.10 -6.30 24.66
CA GLN A 169 -15.16 -5.99 25.63
C GLN A 169 -15.44 -7.16 26.58
N GLN A 170 -15.53 -8.38 26.06
CA GLN A 170 -15.70 -9.59 26.89
C GLN A 170 -14.50 -9.82 27.82
N GLU A 171 -13.29 -9.63 27.30
CA GLU A 171 -12.07 -9.79 28.09
C GLU A 171 -11.95 -8.71 29.17
N LEU A 172 -12.37 -7.47 28.90
CA LEU A 172 -12.42 -6.40 29.89
C LEU A 172 -13.44 -6.71 31.00
N LEU A 173 -14.63 -7.18 30.64
CA LEU A 173 -15.63 -7.66 31.61
C LEU A 173 -15.12 -8.83 32.46
N ARG A 174 -14.21 -9.65 31.95
CA ARG A 174 -13.57 -10.76 32.67
C ARG A 174 -12.45 -10.28 33.60
N LEU A 175 -11.60 -9.39 33.12
CA LEU A 175 -10.39 -8.92 33.82
C LEU A 175 -10.69 -7.92 34.93
N GLN A 176 -11.67 -7.03 34.73
CA GLN A 176 -12.02 -5.99 35.70
C GLN A 176 -12.39 -6.55 37.10
N PRO A 177 -13.26 -7.58 37.24
CA PRO A 177 -13.51 -8.20 38.55
C PRO A 177 -12.30 -8.98 39.08
N GLU A 178 -11.47 -9.56 38.21
CA GLU A 178 -10.23 -10.25 38.62
C GLU A 178 -9.22 -9.26 39.23
N LEU A 179 -9.10 -8.05 38.66
CA LEU A 179 -8.29 -6.97 39.23
C LEU A 179 -8.82 -6.51 40.59
N VAL A 180 -10.14 -6.33 40.72
CA VAL A 180 -10.73 -5.94 42.01
C VAL A 180 -10.45 -7.01 43.06
N ARG A 181 -10.66 -8.29 42.74
CA ARG A 181 -10.40 -9.42 43.64
C ARG A 181 -8.93 -9.49 44.04
N THR A 182 -8.01 -9.48 43.07
CA THR A 182 -6.56 -9.54 43.34
C THR A 182 -6.05 -8.31 44.08
N SER A 183 -6.61 -7.12 43.82
CA SER A 183 -6.28 -5.90 44.56
C SER A 183 -6.70 -6.03 46.02
N LEU A 184 -7.88 -6.59 46.29
CA LEU A 184 -8.40 -6.80 47.64
C LEU A 184 -7.58 -7.87 48.37
N GLU A 185 -7.32 -9.01 47.72
CA GLU A 185 -6.43 -10.07 48.21
C GLU A 185 -5.03 -9.51 48.54
N THR A 186 -4.47 -8.65 47.69
CA THR A 186 -3.17 -8.00 47.93
C THR A 186 -3.22 -7.05 49.13
N THR A 187 -4.29 -6.27 49.31
CA THR A 187 -4.43 -5.37 50.49
C THR A 187 -4.60 -6.15 51.79
N VAL A 188 -5.36 -7.25 51.76
CA VAL A 188 -5.53 -8.13 52.93
C VAL A 188 -4.19 -8.79 53.26
N LEU A 189 -3.50 -9.34 52.26
CA LEU A 189 -2.18 -9.95 52.43
C LEU A 189 -1.16 -8.93 52.97
N MET A 190 -1.17 -7.68 52.49
CA MET A 190 -0.32 -6.62 53.02
C MET A 190 -0.57 -6.38 54.51
N SER A 191 -1.84 -6.27 54.91
CA SER A 191 -2.21 -6.08 56.33
C SER A 191 -1.86 -7.29 57.22
N ALA A 192 -1.94 -8.50 56.67
CA ALA A 192 -1.56 -9.73 57.36
C ALA A 192 -0.04 -9.83 57.50
N ILE A 193 0.71 -9.53 56.42
CA ILE A 193 2.17 -9.46 56.43
C ILE A 193 2.65 -8.39 57.37
N GLU A 194 2.05 -7.20 57.45
CA GLU A 194 2.43 -6.16 58.42
C GLU A 194 2.30 -6.66 59.86
N ARG A 195 1.22 -7.37 60.20
CA ARG A 195 1.09 -8.01 61.53
C ARG A 195 2.13 -9.10 61.75
N GLU A 196 2.21 -10.05 60.82
CA GLU A 196 3.09 -11.21 60.94
C GLU A 196 4.57 -10.81 60.89
N THR A 197 4.98 -9.81 60.13
CA THR A 197 6.36 -9.30 60.11
C THR A 197 6.74 -8.66 61.44
N ILE A 198 5.84 -7.92 62.10
CA ILE A 198 6.11 -7.40 63.45
C ILE A 198 6.30 -8.55 64.44
N GLU A 199 5.45 -9.58 64.39
CA GLU A 199 5.55 -10.74 65.28
C GLU A 199 6.79 -11.60 65.01
N VAL A 200 7.07 -11.87 63.73
CA VAL A 200 8.21 -12.66 63.24
C VAL A 200 9.53 -11.93 63.48
N GLU A 201 9.59 -10.61 63.33
CA GLU A 201 10.84 -9.85 63.56
C GLU A 201 11.13 -9.70 65.06
N ASN A 202 10.11 -9.52 65.90
CA ASN A 202 10.27 -9.62 67.35
C ASN A 202 10.75 -11.02 67.77
N ALA A 203 10.19 -12.08 67.18
CA ALA A 203 10.63 -13.45 67.43
C ALA A 203 12.06 -13.69 66.93
N ARG A 204 12.43 -13.13 65.76
CA ARG A 204 13.76 -13.21 65.16
C ARG A 204 14.80 -12.54 66.05
N GLU A 205 14.54 -11.35 66.57
CA GLU A 205 15.45 -10.67 67.51
C GLU A 205 15.68 -11.50 68.77
N VAL A 206 14.62 -12.04 69.36
CA VAL A 206 14.70 -12.88 70.56
C VAL A 206 15.46 -14.18 70.29
N VAL A 207 15.18 -14.85 69.17
CA VAL A 207 15.83 -16.11 68.80
C VAL A 207 17.30 -15.88 68.42
N ALA A 208 17.64 -14.80 67.71
CA ALA A 208 19.01 -14.43 67.35
C ALA A 208 19.83 -14.03 68.59
N ALA A 209 19.25 -13.28 69.54
CA ALA A 209 19.90 -12.98 70.81
C ALA A 209 20.17 -14.25 71.63
N ASN A 210 19.23 -15.19 71.63
CA ASN A 210 19.39 -16.49 72.28
C ASN A 210 20.41 -17.38 71.58
N GLU A 211 20.47 -17.39 70.23
CA GLU A 211 21.50 -18.08 69.47
C GLU A 211 22.88 -17.54 69.82
N ASN A 212 23.07 -16.22 69.85
CA ASN A 212 24.34 -15.61 70.22
C ASN A 212 24.78 -16.00 71.65
N ARG A 213 23.85 -16.02 72.62
CA ARG A 213 24.14 -16.50 73.98
C ARG A 213 24.53 -17.98 74.01
N SER A 214 23.80 -18.84 73.30
CA SER A 214 24.11 -20.28 73.20
C SER A 214 25.42 -20.55 72.45
N ASN A 215 25.76 -19.75 71.44
CA ASN A 215 26.99 -19.86 70.67
C ASN A 215 28.21 -19.47 71.52
N MET A 216 28.09 -18.40 72.33
CA MET A 216 29.12 -18.04 73.32
C MET A 216 29.32 -19.14 74.38
N ALA A 217 28.25 -19.78 74.84
CA ALA A 217 28.33 -20.90 75.78
C ALA A 217 28.99 -22.13 75.14
N ALA A 218 28.65 -22.44 73.88
CA ALA A 218 29.24 -23.54 73.12
C ALA A 218 30.74 -23.32 72.86
N THR A 219 31.16 -22.11 72.47
CA THR A 219 32.58 -21.77 72.28
C THR A 219 33.38 -21.85 73.58
N LYS A 220 32.82 -21.39 74.71
CA LYS A 220 33.45 -21.57 76.03
C LYS A 220 33.64 -23.04 76.39
N ALA A 221 32.62 -23.87 76.17
CA ALA A 221 32.71 -25.31 76.42
C ALA A 221 33.73 -26.00 75.49
N GLN A 222 33.82 -25.56 74.23
CA GLN A 222 34.75 -26.11 73.25
C GLN A 222 36.22 -25.74 73.56
N ASN A 223 36.45 -24.52 74.03
CA ASN A 223 37.78 -24.09 74.51
C ASN A 223 38.20 -24.88 75.77
N LEU A 224 37.27 -25.14 76.70
CA LEU A 224 37.52 -26.00 77.86
C LEU A 224 37.85 -27.43 77.47
N LYS A 225 37.18 -27.97 76.44
CA LYS A 225 37.48 -29.29 75.89
C LYS A 225 38.90 -29.33 75.28
N ALA A 226 39.25 -28.35 74.45
CA ALA A 226 40.56 -28.26 73.81
C ALA A 226 41.70 -28.20 74.85
N ALA A 227 41.53 -27.43 75.93
CA ALA A 227 42.49 -27.37 77.04
C ALA A 227 42.65 -28.73 77.75
N CYS A 228 41.54 -29.45 78.01
CA CYS A 228 41.59 -30.78 78.63
C CYS A 228 42.24 -31.84 77.73
N GLU A 229 42.01 -31.77 76.42
CA GLU A 229 42.60 -32.69 75.43
C GLU A 229 44.12 -32.54 75.35
N GLN A 230 44.62 -31.31 75.37
CA GLN A 230 46.05 -31.01 75.37
C GLN A 230 46.75 -31.59 76.63
N GLU A 231 46.15 -31.43 77.81
CA GLU A 231 46.69 -31.97 79.07
C GLU A 231 46.71 -33.51 79.13
N VAL A 232 45.84 -34.18 78.38
CA VAL A 232 45.80 -35.65 78.28
C VAL A 232 46.82 -36.14 77.26
N ALA A 233 46.96 -35.46 76.11
CA ALA A 233 47.89 -35.81 75.05
C ALA A 233 49.36 -35.88 75.52
N GLU A 234 49.75 -35.03 76.47
CA GLU A 234 51.11 -35.03 77.05
C GLU A 234 51.45 -36.29 77.85
N ALA A 235 50.45 -36.96 78.45
CA ALA A 235 50.65 -38.04 79.40
C ALA A 235 50.36 -39.44 78.83
N VAL A 236 49.80 -39.53 77.63
CA VAL A 236 49.53 -40.78 76.90
C VAL A 236 50.81 -41.51 76.43
N PRO A 237 51.83 -40.84 75.84
CA PRO A 237 53.02 -41.52 75.33
C PRO A 237 53.80 -42.25 76.43
N ALA A 238 53.85 -41.67 77.63
CA ALA A 238 54.54 -42.25 78.78
C ALA A 238 53.80 -43.49 79.35
N LEU A 239 52.46 -43.52 79.23
CA LEU A 239 51.65 -44.67 79.64
C LEU A 239 51.78 -45.83 78.64
N GLU A 240 51.75 -45.53 77.34
CA GLU A 240 51.91 -46.52 76.26
C GLU A 240 53.29 -47.19 76.32
N ALA A 241 54.36 -46.41 76.51
CA ALA A 241 55.71 -46.96 76.70
C ALA A 241 55.82 -47.93 77.89
N ALA A 242 55.08 -47.67 78.98
CA ALA A 242 55.04 -48.57 80.14
C ALA A 242 54.24 -49.87 79.88
N VAL A 243 53.24 -49.83 78.98
CA VAL A 243 52.47 -51.00 78.56
C VAL A 243 53.28 -51.89 77.62
N ASP A 244 54.05 -51.30 76.71
CA ASP A 244 54.90 -52.03 75.76
C ASP A 244 56.04 -52.77 76.48
N ALA A 245 56.66 -52.14 77.47
CA ALA A 245 57.72 -52.75 78.27
C ALA A 245 57.29 -54.03 79.03
N LEU A 246 55.98 -54.24 79.21
CA LEU A 246 55.43 -55.42 79.91
C LEU A 246 55.26 -56.65 79.01
N GLN A 247 55.49 -56.54 77.70
CA GLN A 247 55.32 -57.65 76.75
C GLN A 247 56.62 -58.44 76.46
N VAL A 248 57.76 -58.04 77.03
CA VAL A 248 59.13 -58.50 76.69
C VAL A 248 59.51 -59.88 77.30
N LEU A 249 58.55 -60.71 77.72
CA LEU A 249 58.82 -62.00 78.40
C LEU A 249 58.58 -63.23 77.50
N ASN A 250 59.57 -64.13 77.41
CA ASN A 250 59.56 -65.35 76.58
C ASN A 250 59.45 -66.66 77.41
N GLN A 251 58.83 -67.71 76.84
CA GLN A 251 58.57 -68.99 77.53
C GLN A 251 59.85 -69.83 77.75
N SER A 252 60.86 -69.66 76.88
CA SER A 252 62.18 -70.27 77.00
C SER A 252 62.89 -69.86 78.29
N ASP A 253 62.72 -68.61 78.70
CA ASP A 253 63.45 -68.04 79.85
C ASP A 253 62.89 -68.63 81.15
N ILE A 254 61.58 -68.82 81.25
CA ILE A 254 60.92 -69.40 82.42
C ILE A 254 61.28 -70.87 82.64
N SER A 255 61.42 -71.66 81.56
CA SER A 255 61.81 -73.06 81.69
C SER A 255 63.24 -73.22 82.21
N THR A 256 64.16 -72.32 81.87
CA THR A 256 65.53 -72.35 82.40
C THR A 256 65.56 -72.08 83.92
N LEU A 257 64.81 -71.09 84.41
CA LEU A 257 64.73 -70.76 85.83
C LEU A 257 64.15 -71.91 86.67
N LYS A 258 63.19 -72.67 86.11
CA LYS A 258 62.57 -73.83 86.79
C LYS A 258 63.57 -74.96 87.09
N THR A 259 64.55 -75.18 86.21
CA THR A 259 65.49 -76.32 86.33
C THR A 259 66.60 -76.09 87.38
N MET A 260 66.72 -74.88 87.94
CA MET A 260 67.78 -74.55 88.88
C MET A 260 67.53 -75.16 90.27
N ARG A 261 68.44 -76.06 90.69
CA ARG A 261 68.36 -76.73 92.01
C ARG A 261 68.86 -75.83 93.15
N PHE A 262 69.84 -74.96 92.88
CA PHE A 262 70.36 -73.94 93.80
C PHE A 262 70.48 -72.59 93.05
N PRO A 263 69.53 -71.65 93.24
CA PRO A 263 69.55 -70.39 92.49
C PRO A 263 70.57 -69.39 93.06
N PRO A 264 71.22 -68.58 92.21
CA PRO A 264 72.00 -67.44 92.65
C PRO A 264 71.09 -66.33 93.22
N GLN A 265 71.66 -65.49 94.09
CA GLN A 265 70.90 -64.52 94.89
C GLN A 265 70.06 -63.53 94.06
N GLY A 266 70.55 -63.09 92.89
CA GLY A 266 69.80 -62.21 91.97
C GLY A 266 68.49 -62.85 91.46
N VAL A 267 68.52 -64.13 91.10
CA VAL A 267 67.33 -64.88 90.64
C VAL A 267 66.32 -65.06 91.77
N ARG A 268 66.81 -65.34 92.99
CA ARG A 268 65.97 -65.49 94.18
C ARG A 268 65.21 -64.21 94.49
N MET A 269 65.87 -63.05 94.45
CA MET A 269 65.23 -61.75 94.66
C MET A 269 64.19 -61.42 93.59
N CYS A 270 64.47 -61.71 92.31
CA CYS A 270 63.50 -61.49 91.23
C CYS A 270 62.22 -62.30 91.43
N MET A 271 62.38 -63.58 91.78
CA MET A 271 61.24 -64.45 92.04
C MET A 271 60.50 -64.08 93.33
N GLU A 272 61.20 -63.64 94.37
CA GLU A 272 60.60 -63.08 95.59
C GLU A 272 59.72 -61.86 95.27
N ALA A 273 60.25 -60.90 94.49
CA ALA A 273 59.50 -59.71 94.07
C ALA A 273 58.26 -60.07 93.24
N VAL A 274 58.37 -61.04 92.33
CA VAL A 274 57.25 -61.55 91.51
C VAL A 274 56.22 -62.27 92.40
N CYS A 275 56.64 -63.13 93.32
CA CYS A 275 55.75 -63.80 94.27
C CYS A 275 55.02 -62.81 95.18
N ILE A 276 55.69 -61.75 95.64
CA ILE A 276 55.07 -60.69 96.44
C ILE A 276 54.03 -59.90 95.64
N LEU A 277 54.31 -59.59 94.36
CA LEU A 277 53.35 -58.93 93.47
C LEU A 277 52.13 -59.83 93.18
N MET A 278 52.36 -61.15 93.02
CA MET A 278 51.30 -62.14 92.83
C MET A 278 50.59 -62.56 94.13
N ARG A 279 51.06 -62.07 95.30
CA ARG A 279 50.53 -62.36 96.65
C ARG A 279 50.64 -63.82 97.08
N GLU A 280 51.69 -64.50 96.65
CA GLU A 280 51.99 -65.87 97.03
C GLU A 280 52.70 -65.94 98.41
N LYS A 281 52.34 -66.91 99.25
CA LYS A 281 52.85 -67.00 100.64
C LYS A 281 54.20 -67.74 100.70
N PRO A 282 55.17 -67.28 101.51
CA PRO A 282 56.44 -67.98 101.70
C PRO A 282 56.25 -69.29 102.48
N VAL A 283 57.17 -70.23 102.30
CA VAL A 283 57.26 -71.45 103.11
C VAL A 283 58.16 -71.17 104.32
N LYS A 284 57.77 -71.63 105.52
CA LYS A 284 58.59 -71.50 106.73
C LYS A 284 59.55 -72.68 106.82
N THR A 285 60.85 -72.41 106.75
CA THR A 285 61.91 -73.40 106.96
C THR A 285 62.69 -73.04 108.24
N THR A 286 63.02 -74.06 109.02
CA THR A 286 63.79 -73.95 110.27
C THR A 286 65.22 -74.41 110.00
N ASP A 287 66.19 -73.52 110.21
CA ASP A 287 67.62 -73.84 110.06
C ASP A 287 68.13 -74.70 111.22
N GLU A 288 69.27 -75.39 111.05
CA GLU A 288 69.91 -76.25 112.08
C GLU A 288 70.27 -75.50 113.38
N SER A 289 70.16 -74.16 113.39
CA SER A 289 70.34 -73.28 114.55
C SER A 289 69.03 -72.74 115.16
N GLY A 290 67.86 -73.30 114.82
CA GLY A 290 66.58 -73.04 115.49
C GLY A 290 65.87 -71.72 115.13
N ASN A 291 66.36 -70.95 114.17
CA ASN A 291 65.70 -69.72 113.69
C ASN A 291 64.73 -70.02 112.52
N ILE A 292 63.54 -69.39 112.54
CA ILE A 292 62.53 -69.50 111.48
C ILE A 292 62.87 -68.51 110.37
N ASN A 293 63.30 -69.00 109.21
CA ASN A 293 63.56 -68.18 108.03
C ASN A 293 62.40 -68.33 107.02
N LEU A 294 62.04 -67.24 106.34
CA LEU A 294 60.94 -67.22 105.36
C LEU A 294 61.53 -67.39 103.96
N ASP A 295 61.48 -68.60 103.42
CA ASP A 295 62.00 -68.89 102.08
C ASP A 295 60.87 -68.87 101.05
N TYR A 296 61.00 -67.98 100.06
CA TYR A 296 60.06 -67.86 98.95
C TYR A 296 60.44 -68.77 97.78
N TRP A 297 61.63 -69.37 97.75
CA TRP A 297 62.08 -70.20 96.62
C TRP A 297 61.23 -71.46 96.38
N PRO A 298 60.78 -72.21 97.40
CA PRO A 298 59.87 -73.35 97.20
C PRO A 298 58.53 -72.91 96.59
N THR A 299 58.03 -71.73 96.96
CA THR A 299 56.81 -71.14 96.39
C THR A 299 57.08 -70.64 94.96
N ALA A 300 58.23 -70.02 94.70
CA ALA A 300 58.66 -69.58 93.38
C ALA A 300 58.76 -70.76 92.39
N GLN A 301 59.29 -71.91 92.81
CA GLN A 301 59.34 -73.11 91.97
C GLN A 301 57.94 -73.65 91.63
N LYS A 302 56.98 -73.58 92.56
CA LYS A 302 55.57 -73.93 92.30
C LYS A 302 54.96 -72.98 91.27
N VAL A 303 55.20 -71.68 91.42
CA VAL A 303 54.71 -70.64 90.52
C VAL A 303 55.32 -70.76 89.12
N LEU A 304 56.63 -71.04 89.01
CA LEU A 304 57.32 -71.30 87.74
C LEU A 304 56.92 -72.64 87.09
N SER A 305 56.35 -73.57 87.86
CA SER A 305 55.87 -74.86 87.34
C SER A 305 54.47 -74.78 86.72
N ASP A 306 53.75 -73.67 86.94
CA ASP A 306 52.42 -73.43 86.39
C ASP A 306 52.50 -73.13 84.88
N THR A 307 51.81 -73.93 84.07
CA THR A 307 51.77 -73.79 82.60
C THR A 307 51.17 -72.46 82.14
N HIS A 308 50.37 -71.79 82.98
CA HIS A 308 49.72 -70.51 82.67
C HIS A 308 50.44 -69.29 83.27
N PHE A 309 51.64 -69.46 83.83
CA PHE A 309 52.37 -68.38 84.50
C PHE A 309 52.66 -67.18 83.60
N LEU A 310 53.11 -67.38 82.35
CA LEU A 310 53.33 -66.28 81.39
C LEU A 310 52.05 -65.50 81.09
N THR A 311 50.95 -66.21 80.86
CA THR A 311 49.65 -65.61 80.60
C THR A 311 49.18 -64.80 81.81
N ARG A 312 49.46 -65.29 83.03
CA ARG A 312 49.12 -64.59 84.29
C ARG A 312 49.96 -63.33 84.50
N ILE A 313 51.21 -63.32 84.08
CA ILE A 313 52.10 -62.15 84.12
C ILE A 313 51.73 -61.10 83.06
N ARG A 314 51.44 -61.51 81.83
CA ARG A 314 51.02 -60.60 80.75
C ARG A 314 49.65 -59.98 81.02
N ASN A 315 48.70 -60.78 81.50
CA ASN A 315 47.34 -60.33 81.85
C ASN A 315 47.22 -59.90 83.31
N PHE A 316 48.33 -59.57 83.96
CA PHE A 316 48.31 -59.14 85.35
C PHE A 316 47.47 -57.85 85.49
N PRO A 317 46.53 -57.77 86.45
CA PRO A 317 45.66 -56.61 86.62
C PRO A 317 46.44 -55.41 87.20
N ARG A 318 47.03 -54.62 86.30
CA ARG A 318 47.96 -53.51 86.56
C ARG A 318 47.30 -52.36 87.33
N ASP A 319 46.00 -52.16 87.10
CA ASP A 319 45.20 -51.10 87.72
C ASP A 319 44.72 -51.43 89.15
N LYS A 320 44.78 -52.71 89.58
CA LYS A 320 44.19 -53.18 90.85
C LYS A 320 45.24 -53.60 91.90
N ILE A 321 46.44 -53.04 91.84
CA ILE A 321 47.51 -53.35 92.80
C ILE A 321 47.34 -52.52 94.07
N SER A 322 47.39 -53.17 95.24
CA SER A 322 47.29 -52.48 96.53
C SER A 322 48.56 -51.66 96.81
N TYR A 323 48.37 -50.44 97.33
CA TYR A 323 49.46 -49.55 97.72
C TYR A 323 50.46 -50.22 98.68
N ARG A 324 49.97 -51.08 99.57
CA ARG A 324 50.80 -51.81 100.54
C ARG A 324 51.77 -52.77 99.85
N THR A 325 51.30 -53.54 98.87
CA THR A 325 52.11 -54.51 98.11
C THR A 325 53.19 -53.81 97.28
N MET A 326 52.84 -52.74 96.56
CA MET A 326 53.80 -52.00 95.74
C MET A 326 54.85 -51.27 96.60
N ARG A 327 54.46 -50.75 97.76
CA ARG A 327 55.40 -50.11 98.71
C ARG A 327 56.44 -51.09 99.25
N THR A 328 56.05 -52.32 99.56
CA THR A 328 56.96 -53.41 99.98
C THR A 328 57.96 -53.73 98.86
N VAL A 329 57.49 -53.94 97.63
CA VAL A 329 58.35 -54.23 96.47
C VAL A 329 59.34 -53.09 96.19
N ARG A 330 58.91 -51.83 96.34
CA ARG A 330 59.77 -50.65 96.18
C ARG A 330 60.88 -50.57 97.23
N LYS A 331 60.51 -50.71 98.50
CA LYS A 331 61.44 -50.52 99.62
C LYS A 331 62.43 -51.68 99.74
N ASP A 332 61.94 -52.90 99.56
CA ASP A 332 62.71 -54.08 99.91
C ASP A 332 63.51 -54.63 98.72
N TYR A 333 63.09 -54.35 97.46
CA TYR A 333 63.72 -54.90 96.24
C TYR A 333 64.16 -53.82 95.25
N LEU A 334 63.27 -52.97 94.73
CA LEU A 334 63.62 -51.99 93.66
C LEU A 334 64.61 -50.90 94.10
N ALA A 335 64.77 -50.66 95.41
CA ALA A 335 65.74 -49.71 95.95
C ALA A 335 67.17 -50.26 96.03
N ARG A 336 67.37 -51.58 95.84
CA ARG A 336 68.69 -52.21 95.91
C ARG A 336 69.39 -52.13 94.54
N PRO A 337 70.67 -51.74 94.46
CA PRO A 337 71.42 -51.68 93.19
C PRO A 337 71.61 -53.07 92.56
N GLU A 338 71.54 -54.13 93.38
CA GLU A 338 71.56 -55.52 92.92
C GLU A 338 70.30 -55.92 92.12
N PHE A 339 69.22 -55.12 92.19
CA PHE A 339 67.95 -55.35 91.50
C PHE A 339 67.79 -54.43 90.27
N GLU A 340 68.89 -54.23 89.55
CA GLU A 340 68.93 -53.52 88.26
C GLU A 340 68.92 -54.56 87.13
N PRO A 341 68.15 -54.37 86.03
CA PRO A 341 68.06 -55.36 84.97
C PRO A 341 69.42 -55.73 84.36
N GLU A 342 70.36 -54.78 84.25
CA GLU A 342 71.72 -55.05 83.77
C GLU A 342 72.53 -55.95 84.72
N ASN A 343 72.39 -55.75 86.03
CA ASN A 343 73.08 -56.56 87.05
C ASN A 343 72.48 -57.97 87.14
N ILE A 344 71.16 -58.09 86.98
CA ILE A 344 70.47 -59.39 86.99
C ILE A 344 70.76 -60.17 85.70
N LYS A 345 70.89 -59.48 84.55
CA LYS A 345 71.31 -60.09 83.27
C LYS A 345 72.67 -60.77 83.37
N ALA A 346 73.62 -60.16 84.08
CA ALA A 346 74.94 -60.73 84.30
C ALA A 346 74.90 -62.06 85.08
N VAL A 347 73.88 -62.25 85.93
CA VAL A 347 73.69 -63.46 86.75
C VAL A 347 72.80 -64.49 86.03
N SER A 348 71.75 -64.05 85.32
CA SER A 348 70.86 -64.89 84.53
C SER A 348 70.09 -64.05 83.51
N LEU A 349 70.33 -64.28 82.22
CA LEU A 349 69.53 -63.74 81.12
C LEU A 349 68.03 -63.99 81.30
N ALA A 350 67.66 -65.14 81.85
CA ALA A 350 66.27 -65.50 82.04
C ALA A 350 65.57 -64.73 83.17
N ALA A 351 66.32 -64.19 84.13
CA ALA A 351 65.76 -63.38 85.23
C ALA A 351 65.65 -61.88 84.88
N GLU A 352 66.36 -61.41 83.85
CA GLU A 352 66.32 -60.02 83.36
C GLU A 352 64.88 -59.61 82.97
N GLY A 353 64.18 -60.45 82.20
CA GLY A 353 62.82 -60.16 81.75
C GLY A 353 61.82 -60.04 82.90
N LEU A 354 61.98 -60.83 83.98
CA LEU A 354 61.14 -60.75 85.17
C LEU A 354 61.42 -59.47 85.97
N CYS A 355 62.68 -59.04 86.05
CA CYS A 355 63.05 -57.77 86.67
C CYS A 355 62.46 -56.55 85.92
N LEU A 356 62.57 -56.55 84.58
CA LEU A 356 61.97 -55.50 83.73
C LEU A 356 60.46 -55.42 83.92
N TRP A 357 59.78 -56.56 84.01
CA TRP A 357 58.34 -56.60 84.28
C TRP A 357 57.97 -55.99 85.63
N VAL A 358 58.71 -56.29 86.71
CA VAL A 358 58.49 -55.67 88.03
C VAL A 358 58.68 -54.15 87.98
N LYS A 359 59.72 -53.66 87.28
CA LYS A 359 59.96 -52.22 87.07
C LYS A 359 58.87 -51.56 86.22
N ALA A 360 58.43 -52.18 85.14
CA ALA A 360 57.42 -51.62 84.25
C ALA A 360 56.03 -51.53 84.91
N ILE A 361 55.68 -52.49 85.78
CA ILE A 361 54.46 -52.40 86.61
C ILE A 361 54.50 -51.17 87.53
N ASP A 362 55.67 -50.86 88.09
CA ASP A 362 55.84 -49.70 88.96
C ASP A 362 55.71 -48.36 88.20
N VAL A 363 56.30 -48.26 87.01
CA VAL A 363 56.19 -47.08 86.14
C VAL A 363 54.75 -46.86 85.68
N TYR A 364 54.05 -47.92 85.26
CA TYR A 364 52.64 -47.85 84.88
C TYR A 364 51.77 -47.37 86.06
N ASN A 365 51.96 -47.89 87.28
CA ASN A 365 51.18 -47.48 88.45
C ASN A 365 51.36 -45.98 88.80
N ARG A 366 52.53 -45.41 88.53
CA ARG A 366 52.80 -43.97 88.74
C ARG A 366 52.06 -43.10 87.73
N ILE A 367 52.13 -43.47 86.45
CA ILE A 367 51.58 -42.67 85.35
C ILE A 367 50.05 -42.79 85.29
N ALA A 368 49.50 -43.98 85.52
CA ALA A 368 48.04 -44.21 85.53
C ALA A 368 47.30 -43.28 86.52
N LYS A 369 47.86 -43.05 87.71
CA LYS A 369 47.28 -42.13 88.72
C LYS A 369 47.20 -40.67 88.27
N ILE A 370 48.06 -40.26 87.34
CA ILE A 370 48.09 -38.89 86.82
C ILE A 370 47.11 -38.75 85.65
N VAL A 371 46.95 -39.80 84.84
CA VAL A 371 46.16 -39.78 83.59
C VAL A 371 44.66 -40.03 83.84
N GLU A 372 44.28 -40.87 84.79
CA GLU A 372 42.88 -41.18 85.10
C GLU A 372 42.01 -39.96 85.43
N PRO A 373 42.38 -39.06 86.37
CA PRO A 373 41.55 -37.89 86.67
C PRO A 373 41.45 -36.91 85.49
N LYS A 374 42.48 -36.84 84.63
CA LYS A 374 42.47 -36.01 83.42
C LYS A 374 41.53 -36.56 82.35
N LYS A 375 41.52 -37.89 82.13
CA LYS A 375 40.56 -38.56 81.21
C LYS A 375 39.11 -38.39 81.66
N GLU A 376 38.84 -38.38 82.97
CA GLU A 376 37.49 -38.20 83.49
C GLU A 376 37.00 -36.74 83.34
N LYS A 377 37.87 -35.76 83.54
CA LYS A 377 37.58 -34.35 83.24
C LYS A 377 37.30 -34.12 81.76
N MET A 378 38.08 -34.73 80.86
CA MET A 378 37.84 -34.67 79.41
C MET A 378 36.46 -35.20 79.03
N LYS A 379 36.06 -36.38 79.53
CA LYS A 379 34.72 -36.94 79.28
C LYS A 379 33.58 -36.02 79.73
N LYS A 380 33.74 -35.34 80.88
CA LYS A 380 32.76 -34.35 81.37
C LYS A 380 32.69 -33.12 80.46
N ALA A 381 33.83 -32.58 80.02
CA ALA A 381 33.88 -31.45 79.09
C ALA A 381 33.29 -31.80 77.71
N GLU A 382 33.54 -33.00 77.19
CA GLU A 382 32.94 -33.49 75.94
C GLU A 382 31.42 -33.60 76.02
N LEU A 383 30.89 -34.05 77.15
CA LEU A 383 29.45 -34.16 77.37
C LEU A 383 28.80 -32.77 77.44
N MET A 384 29.45 -31.79 78.08
CA MET A 384 29.01 -30.40 78.09
C MET A 384 29.00 -29.77 76.68
N VAL A 385 30.05 -29.98 75.87
CA VAL A 385 30.08 -29.52 74.48
C VAL A 385 28.94 -30.13 73.67
N LYS A 386 28.71 -31.44 73.78
CA LYS A 386 27.59 -32.11 73.08
C LYS A 386 26.22 -31.55 73.49
N GLN A 387 26.02 -31.22 74.76
CA GLN A 387 24.78 -30.62 75.24
C GLN A 387 24.58 -29.20 74.68
N HIS A 388 25.60 -28.35 74.75
CA HIS A 388 25.52 -26.96 74.26
C HIS A 388 25.40 -26.88 72.73
N MET A 389 26.09 -27.75 71.98
CA MET A 389 25.95 -27.81 70.53
C MET A 389 24.54 -28.24 70.09
N LYS A 390 23.92 -29.21 70.77
CA LYS A 390 22.52 -29.59 70.51
C LYS A 390 21.56 -28.43 70.77
N GLN A 391 21.76 -27.68 71.86
CA GLN A 391 20.95 -26.49 72.15
C GLN A 391 21.12 -25.41 71.08
N LEU A 392 22.34 -25.17 70.61
CA LEU A 392 22.62 -24.22 69.54
C LEU A 392 21.93 -24.63 68.22
N GLU A 393 21.98 -25.91 67.86
CA GLU A 393 21.34 -26.41 66.64
C GLU A 393 19.82 -26.26 66.66
N ILE A 394 19.18 -26.51 67.81
CA ILE A 394 17.74 -26.28 68.00
C ILE A 394 17.40 -24.80 67.80
N LYS A 395 18.21 -23.89 68.34
CA LYS A 395 17.98 -22.44 68.21
C LYS A 395 18.24 -21.92 66.79
N ARG A 396 19.23 -22.48 66.09
CA ARG A 396 19.49 -22.19 64.66
C ARG A 396 18.36 -22.64 63.76
N LYS A 397 17.82 -23.85 63.98
CA LYS A 397 16.65 -24.34 63.23
C LYS A 397 15.44 -23.44 63.45
N ALA A 398 15.18 -23.04 64.70
CA ALA A 398 14.11 -22.08 65.00
C ALA A 398 14.33 -20.73 64.29
N LEU A 399 15.56 -20.22 64.21
CA LEU A 399 15.84 -18.98 63.47
C LEU A 399 15.60 -19.16 61.96
N GLN A 400 16.04 -20.29 61.39
CA GLN A 400 15.84 -20.61 59.98
C GLN A 400 14.36 -20.70 59.62
N GLU A 401 13.56 -21.40 60.43
CA GLU A 401 12.11 -21.51 60.24
C GLU A 401 11.42 -20.14 60.21
N VAL A 402 11.77 -19.25 61.15
CA VAL A 402 11.24 -17.87 61.23
C VAL A 402 11.66 -17.05 60.01
N THR A 403 12.92 -17.16 59.56
CA THR A 403 13.40 -16.44 58.37
C THR A 403 12.79 -16.97 57.06
N GLU A 404 12.57 -18.28 56.95
CA GLU A 404 11.91 -18.87 55.79
C GLU A 404 10.44 -18.47 55.70
N GLN A 405 9.74 -18.39 56.83
CA GLN A 405 8.36 -17.89 56.87
C GLN A 405 8.29 -16.45 56.35
N LEU A 406 9.21 -15.58 56.78
CA LEU A 406 9.28 -14.19 56.33
C LEU A 406 9.58 -14.07 54.82
N GLN A 407 10.50 -14.89 54.31
CA GLN A 407 10.81 -14.94 52.88
C GLN A 407 9.62 -15.41 52.05
N ARG A 408 8.93 -16.50 52.46
CA ARG A 408 7.76 -17.01 51.74
C ARG A 408 6.64 -15.97 51.66
N LEU A 409 6.39 -15.24 52.75
CA LEU A 409 5.41 -14.15 52.77
C LEU A 409 5.80 -13.00 51.84
N SER A 410 7.08 -12.61 51.84
CA SER A 410 7.61 -11.58 50.93
C SER A 410 7.51 -11.98 49.46
N ASP A 411 7.84 -13.23 49.13
CA ASP A 411 7.74 -13.77 47.77
C ASP A 411 6.29 -13.79 47.28
N GLN A 412 5.36 -14.25 48.12
CA GLN A 412 3.92 -14.24 47.81
C GLN A 412 3.39 -12.83 47.55
N PHE A 413 3.80 -11.85 48.36
CA PHE A 413 3.43 -10.45 48.14
C PHE A 413 3.99 -9.91 46.82
N SER A 414 5.26 -10.20 46.51
CA SER A 414 5.88 -9.74 45.27
C SER A 414 5.16 -10.31 44.03
N GLN A 415 4.79 -11.58 44.06
CA GLN A 415 4.05 -12.24 42.97
C GLN A 415 2.64 -11.67 42.81
N MET A 416 1.91 -11.46 43.91
CA MET A 416 0.57 -10.87 43.86
C MET A 416 0.60 -9.41 43.39
N SER A 417 1.61 -8.64 43.80
CA SER A 417 1.82 -7.27 43.34
C SER A 417 2.14 -7.19 41.85
N GLN A 418 3.05 -8.05 41.35
CA GLN A 418 3.34 -8.17 39.92
C GLN A 418 2.10 -8.55 39.13
N ARG A 419 1.35 -9.57 39.57
CA ARG A 419 0.10 -9.97 38.91
C ARG A 419 -0.92 -8.85 38.86
N LYS A 420 -1.07 -8.07 39.95
CA LYS A 420 -1.93 -6.87 39.97
C LYS A 420 -1.47 -5.85 38.94
N GLN A 421 -0.18 -5.57 38.86
CA GLN A 421 0.37 -4.60 37.91
C GLN A 421 0.23 -5.07 36.46
N ASP A 422 0.44 -6.37 36.19
CA ASP A 422 0.21 -6.97 34.87
C ASP A 422 -1.27 -6.88 34.48
N LEU A 423 -2.20 -7.18 35.39
CA LEU A 423 -3.63 -7.01 35.16
C LEU A 423 -4.01 -5.55 34.89
N GLN A 424 -3.43 -4.60 35.63
CA GLN A 424 -3.65 -3.16 35.38
C GLN A 424 -3.14 -2.75 33.99
N ASN A 425 -1.94 -3.19 33.60
CA ASN A 425 -1.38 -2.91 32.29
C ASN A 425 -2.22 -3.53 31.17
N GLN A 426 -2.71 -4.76 31.35
CA GLN A 426 -3.58 -5.44 30.40
C GLN A 426 -4.93 -4.72 30.25
N ILE A 427 -5.55 -4.31 31.36
CA ILE A 427 -6.81 -3.54 31.33
C ILE A 427 -6.60 -2.19 30.65
N GLN A 428 -5.56 -1.44 31.01
CA GLN A 428 -5.29 -0.13 30.41
C GLN A 428 -5.00 -0.25 28.90
N SER A 429 -4.23 -1.28 28.50
CA SER A 429 -4.00 -1.57 27.08
C SER A 429 -5.30 -1.97 26.38
N CYS A 430 -6.18 -2.75 27.03
CA CYS A 430 -7.47 -3.16 26.48
C CYS A 430 -8.41 -1.97 26.33
N GLU A 431 -8.53 -1.10 27.34
CA GLU A 431 -9.32 0.14 27.31
C GLU A 431 -8.86 1.08 26.19
N THR A 432 -7.55 1.26 26.04
CA THR A 432 -6.99 2.10 24.97
C THR A 432 -7.33 1.54 23.60
N LYS A 433 -7.17 0.22 23.41
CA LYS A 433 -7.53 -0.46 22.15
C LYS A 433 -9.02 -0.40 21.88
N MET A 434 -9.85 -0.60 22.90
CA MET A 434 -11.30 -0.55 22.80
C MET A 434 -11.78 0.85 22.43
N HIS A 435 -11.24 1.90 23.07
CA HIS A 435 -11.61 3.29 22.77
C HIS A 435 -11.23 3.67 21.33
N ARG A 436 -10.06 3.22 20.85
CA ARG A 436 -9.65 3.41 19.45
C ARG A 436 -10.56 2.66 18.48
N ALA A 437 -10.86 1.40 18.76
CA ALA A 437 -11.76 0.58 17.96
C ALA A 437 -13.18 1.18 17.92
N GLU A 438 -13.68 1.71 19.03
CA GLU A 438 -14.97 2.40 19.12
C GLU A 438 -14.99 3.67 18.26
N LYS A 439 -13.93 4.50 18.34
CA LYS A 439 -13.81 5.71 17.49
C LYS A 439 -13.74 5.35 16.00
N LEU A 440 -12.95 4.33 15.65
CA LEU A 440 -12.85 3.81 14.28
C LEU A 440 -14.19 3.28 13.78
N LEU A 441 -14.89 2.46 14.57
CA LEU A 441 -16.19 1.89 14.20
C LEU A 441 -17.30 2.93 14.15
N GLY A 442 -17.28 3.94 15.03
CA GLY A 442 -18.19 5.07 14.96
C GLY A 442 -17.99 5.89 13.68
N ALA A 443 -16.73 6.16 13.30
CA ALA A 443 -16.40 6.90 12.08
C ALA A 443 -16.65 6.09 10.80
N LEU A 444 -16.35 4.79 10.82
CA LEU A 444 -16.50 3.86 9.69
C LEU A 444 -17.90 3.25 9.58
N GLY A 445 -18.76 3.39 10.60
CA GLY A 445 -20.10 2.82 10.61
C GLY A 445 -20.98 3.36 9.48
N GLY A 446 -20.97 4.68 9.27
CA GLY A 446 -21.66 5.31 8.13
C GLY A 446 -21.00 4.99 6.78
N GLU A 447 -19.67 4.81 6.78
CA GLU A 447 -18.91 4.48 5.57
C GLU A 447 -19.14 3.03 5.13
N ARG A 448 -19.42 2.11 6.07
CA ARG A 448 -19.77 0.72 5.77
C ARG A 448 -21.02 0.64 4.90
N GLU A 449 -22.10 1.33 5.29
CA GLU A 449 -23.33 1.36 4.50
C GLU A 449 -23.07 1.94 3.10
N HIS A 450 -22.20 2.94 3.01
CA HIS A 450 -21.79 3.52 1.75
C HIS A 450 -20.98 2.55 0.87
N TRP A 451 -20.05 1.78 1.44
CA TRP A 451 -19.29 0.74 0.73
C TRP A 451 -20.16 -0.45 0.31
N ASP A 452 -21.13 -0.85 1.13
CA ASP A 452 -22.11 -1.87 0.78
C ASP A 452 -22.94 -1.43 -0.44
N GLN A 453 -23.43 -0.18 -0.45
CA GLN A 453 -24.11 0.42 -1.61
C GLN A 453 -23.19 0.46 -2.85
N LYS A 454 -21.94 0.91 -2.71
CA LYS A 454 -20.95 0.91 -3.81
C LYS A 454 -20.69 -0.49 -4.36
N ILE A 455 -20.67 -1.53 -3.53
CA ILE A 455 -20.52 -2.92 -4.00
C ILE A 455 -21.76 -3.37 -4.79
N GLU A 456 -22.97 -2.97 -4.38
CA GLU A 456 -24.19 -3.24 -5.13
C GLU A 456 -24.19 -2.52 -6.49
N GLU A 457 -23.78 -1.25 -6.53
CA GLU A 457 -23.59 -0.49 -7.76
C GLU A 457 -22.56 -1.15 -8.68
N LEU A 458 -21.42 -1.58 -8.15
CA LEU A 458 -20.39 -2.30 -8.89
C LEU A 458 -20.87 -3.63 -9.44
N LYS A 459 -21.76 -4.36 -8.74
CA LYS A 459 -22.38 -5.59 -9.26
C LYS A 459 -23.27 -5.31 -10.47
N VAL A 460 -24.06 -4.24 -10.42
CA VAL A 460 -24.89 -3.80 -11.55
C VAL A 460 -24.01 -3.34 -12.71
N GLU A 461 -22.92 -2.62 -12.42
CA GLU A 461 -21.95 -2.20 -13.43
C GLU A 461 -21.24 -3.40 -14.07
N ASN A 462 -20.87 -4.43 -13.30
CA ASN A 462 -20.26 -5.66 -13.81
C ASN A 462 -21.18 -6.45 -14.77
N GLY A 463 -22.51 -6.31 -14.62
CA GLY A 463 -23.48 -6.87 -15.58
C GLY A 463 -23.63 -6.05 -16.87
N THR A 464 -23.33 -4.75 -16.83
CA THR A 464 -23.63 -3.81 -17.93
C THR A 464 -22.39 -3.23 -18.63
N TYR A 465 -21.19 -3.33 -18.06
CA TYR A 465 -19.99 -2.66 -18.56
C TYR A 465 -19.61 -3.06 -19.98
N ARG A 466 -19.82 -4.33 -20.39
CA ARG A 466 -19.55 -4.78 -21.76
C ARG A 466 -20.43 -4.04 -22.78
N ARG A 467 -21.71 -3.83 -22.46
CA ARG A 467 -22.63 -3.07 -23.31
C ARG A 467 -22.26 -1.58 -23.33
N LYS A 468 -21.91 -1.01 -22.18
CA LYS A 468 -21.40 0.38 -22.09
C LYS A 468 -20.11 0.57 -22.89
N ALA A 469 -19.19 -0.39 -22.83
CA ALA A 469 -17.92 -0.36 -23.58
C ALA A 469 -18.14 -0.38 -25.09
N LEU A 470 -19.19 -1.06 -25.57
CA LEU A 470 -19.56 -1.04 -26.99
C LEU A 470 -20.02 0.35 -27.44
N ILE A 471 -20.83 1.03 -26.61
CA ILE A 471 -21.25 2.41 -26.86
C ILE A 471 -20.03 3.35 -26.81
N MET A 472 -19.11 3.16 -25.87
CA MET A 472 -17.89 3.96 -25.77
C MET A 472 -17.00 3.80 -27.01
N ALA A 473 -16.81 2.56 -27.49
CA ALA A 473 -16.08 2.31 -28.72
C ALA A 473 -16.76 2.96 -29.93
N ALA A 474 -18.10 2.93 -29.99
CA ALA A 474 -18.85 3.54 -31.09
C ALA A 474 -18.75 5.08 -31.05
N LEU A 475 -18.76 5.63 -29.83
CA LEU A 475 -18.57 7.06 -29.59
C LEU A 475 -17.21 7.56 -30.11
N ILE A 476 -16.14 6.82 -29.80
CA ILE A 476 -14.76 7.14 -30.19
C ILE A 476 -14.58 7.06 -31.71
N GLU A 477 -15.05 5.97 -32.33
CA GLU A 477 -14.66 5.66 -33.72
C GLU A 477 -15.61 6.27 -34.77
N PHE A 478 -16.92 6.36 -34.46
CA PHE A 478 -17.93 6.82 -35.41
C PHE A 478 -18.46 8.21 -35.05
N LEU A 479 -18.80 8.45 -33.79
CA LEU A 479 -19.58 9.62 -33.40
C LEU A 479 -18.73 10.87 -33.05
N GLY A 480 -17.41 10.78 -32.98
CA GLY A 480 -16.54 11.88 -32.54
C GLY A 480 -16.63 13.17 -33.37
N HIS A 481 -17.10 13.09 -34.62
CA HIS A 481 -17.28 14.25 -35.51
C HIS A 481 -18.61 15.00 -35.29
N PHE A 482 -19.58 14.37 -34.64
CA PHE A 482 -20.94 14.91 -34.45
C PHE A 482 -21.03 15.91 -33.31
N SER A 483 -22.01 16.82 -33.39
CA SER A 483 -22.33 17.72 -32.27
C SER A 483 -22.85 16.94 -31.08
N TYR A 484 -22.79 17.53 -29.89
CA TYR A 484 -23.26 16.88 -28.67
C TYR A 484 -24.74 16.44 -28.78
N ALA A 485 -25.64 17.28 -29.29
CA ALA A 485 -27.04 16.91 -29.48
C ALA A 485 -27.22 15.70 -30.42
N GLN A 486 -26.50 15.69 -31.54
CA GLN A 486 -26.51 14.59 -32.49
C GLN A 486 -25.97 13.29 -31.88
N ARG A 487 -24.89 13.37 -31.09
CA ARG A 487 -24.32 12.22 -30.37
C ARG A 487 -25.34 11.62 -29.41
N GLN A 488 -26.06 12.42 -28.63
CA GLN A 488 -27.09 11.92 -27.71
C GLN A 488 -28.22 11.19 -28.44
N GLU A 489 -28.68 11.72 -29.58
CA GLU A 489 -29.73 11.07 -30.38
C GLU A 489 -29.28 9.71 -30.91
N GLU A 490 -28.05 9.63 -31.44
CA GLU A 490 -27.49 8.38 -31.96
C GLU A 490 -27.16 7.38 -30.84
N ILE A 491 -26.67 7.83 -29.68
CA ILE A 491 -26.44 6.97 -28.51
C ILE A 491 -27.76 6.30 -28.09
N LYS A 492 -28.87 7.04 -28.01
CA LYS A 492 -30.19 6.48 -27.68
C LYS A 492 -30.62 5.39 -28.67
N LYS A 493 -30.38 5.60 -29.97
CA LYS A 493 -30.68 4.61 -31.00
C LYS A 493 -29.84 3.34 -30.83
N ILE A 494 -28.55 3.48 -30.54
CA ILE A 494 -27.64 2.36 -30.26
C ILE A 494 -28.08 1.61 -28.99
N GLN A 495 -28.51 2.32 -27.94
CA GLN A 495 -28.97 1.71 -26.70
C GLN A 495 -30.19 0.83 -26.88
N ASN A 496 -31.17 1.32 -27.65
CA ASN A 496 -32.36 0.54 -27.99
C ASN A 496 -32.00 -0.77 -28.72
N SER A 497 -30.96 -0.76 -29.56
CA SER A 497 -30.50 -1.96 -30.28
C SER A 497 -29.78 -2.98 -29.39
N ILE A 498 -29.19 -2.55 -28.28
CA ILE A 498 -28.42 -3.39 -27.34
C ILE A 498 -29.25 -3.80 -26.11
N GLY A 499 -30.47 -3.27 -25.97
CA GLY A 499 -31.37 -3.55 -24.85
C GLY A 499 -30.83 -3.00 -23.51
N LEU A 500 -30.39 -1.74 -23.50
CA LEU A 500 -29.96 -1.02 -22.29
C LEU A 500 -31.05 -0.03 -21.86
N GLU A 501 -31.40 0.03 -20.57
CA GLU A 501 -32.41 0.99 -20.07
C GLU A 501 -31.91 2.45 -20.10
N ASP A 502 -32.84 3.37 -20.35
CA ASP A 502 -32.63 4.78 -20.73
C ASP A 502 -31.84 5.62 -19.68
N ASN A 503 -31.80 5.20 -18.41
CA ASN A 503 -31.14 5.93 -17.34
C ASN A 503 -29.61 5.74 -17.26
N THR A 504 -29.05 4.83 -18.07
CA THR A 504 -27.64 4.43 -17.92
C THR A 504 -26.63 5.36 -18.62
N ILE A 505 -27.07 6.29 -19.48
CA ILE A 505 -26.19 7.24 -20.22
C ILE A 505 -25.43 8.16 -19.26
N ARG A 506 -26.02 8.50 -18.10
CA ARG A 506 -25.39 9.34 -17.07
C ARG A 506 -24.06 8.77 -16.54
N THR A 507 -23.75 7.50 -16.83
CA THR A 507 -22.51 6.80 -16.43
C THR A 507 -21.55 6.51 -17.59
N MET A 508 -21.74 7.13 -18.76
CA MET A 508 -20.77 7.06 -19.88
C MET A 508 -19.47 7.81 -19.62
N PRO A 509 -19.43 8.94 -18.88
CA PRO A 509 -18.19 9.41 -18.30
C PRO A 509 -17.69 8.34 -17.36
N ASP A 510 -16.44 7.94 -17.53
CA ASP A 510 -15.79 7.20 -16.48
C ASP A 510 -15.92 8.00 -15.20
N HIS A 511 -16.51 7.40 -14.17
CA HIS A 511 -16.49 7.97 -12.84
C HIS A 511 -15.05 8.41 -12.50
N LEU A 512 -14.04 7.65 -12.96
CA LEU A 512 -12.61 7.96 -12.93
C LEU A 512 -12.20 9.29 -13.59
N LEU A 513 -12.75 9.66 -14.74
CA LEU A 513 -12.41 10.92 -15.41
C LEU A 513 -13.07 12.11 -14.72
N MET A 514 -14.31 11.93 -14.26
CA MET A 514 -14.97 12.89 -13.37
C MET A 514 -14.23 13.01 -12.02
N PHE A 515 -13.63 11.92 -11.51
CA PHE A 515 -12.82 11.90 -10.28
C PHE A 515 -11.50 12.67 -10.44
N ILE A 516 -10.87 12.60 -11.62
CA ILE A 516 -9.59 13.27 -11.90
C ILE A 516 -9.80 14.75 -12.21
N THR A 517 -10.81 15.10 -13.03
CA THR A 517 -10.98 16.47 -13.52
C THR A 517 -11.96 17.31 -12.71
N GLY A 518 -12.85 16.68 -11.94
CA GLY A 518 -13.88 17.33 -11.14
C GLY A 518 -14.98 18.03 -11.94
N GLU A 519 -14.96 17.94 -13.27
CA GLU A 519 -15.90 18.70 -14.10
C GLU A 519 -17.25 17.99 -14.23
N GLU A 520 -18.35 18.75 -14.14
CA GLU A 520 -19.72 18.21 -14.24
C GLU A 520 -20.36 18.44 -15.62
N LYS A 521 -19.71 19.21 -16.51
CA LYS A 521 -20.19 19.43 -17.89
C LYS A 521 -20.09 18.12 -18.69
N HIS A 522 -21.24 17.50 -18.93
CA HIS A 522 -21.33 16.21 -19.63
C HIS A 522 -20.67 16.19 -21.01
N SER A 523 -20.73 17.28 -21.78
CA SER A 523 -20.06 17.40 -23.08
C SER A 523 -18.53 17.31 -22.96
N THR A 524 -17.94 18.03 -22.00
CA THR A 524 -16.48 18.01 -21.76
C THR A 524 -16.01 16.63 -21.30
N LEU A 525 -16.76 15.99 -20.41
CA LEU A 525 -16.48 14.65 -19.91
C LEU A 525 -16.51 13.59 -21.02
N GLU A 526 -17.44 13.68 -21.97
CA GLU A 526 -17.48 12.78 -23.12
C GLU A 526 -16.26 12.97 -24.03
N HIS A 527 -15.85 14.22 -24.29
CA HIS A 527 -14.63 14.50 -25.05
C HIS A 527 -13.39 13.92 -24.35
N LEU A 528 -13.27 14.10 -23.03
CA LEU A 528 -12.18 13.52 -22.24
C LEU A 528 -12.20 11.99 -22.25
N THR A 529 -13.38 11.38 -22.20
CA THR A 529 -13.55 9.92 -22.28
C THR A 529 -13.07 9.40 -23.63
N MET A 530 -13.42 10.09 -24.72
CA MET A 530 -12.91 9.74 -26.05
C MET A 530 -11.39 9.84 -26.11
N ILE A 531 -10.79 10.90 -25.57
CA ILE A 531 -9.34 11.08 -25.54
C ILE A 531 -8.65 9.98 -24.72
N HIS A 532 -9.18 9.65 -23.54
CA HIS A 532 -8.55 8.69 -22.62
C HIS A 532 -8.50 7.27 -23.19
N TYR A 533 -9.61 6.85 -23.79
CA TYR A 533 -9.82 5.48 -24.31
C TYR A 533 -9.46 5.29 -25.78
N SER A 534 -9.19 6.38 -26.52
CA SER A 534 -8.75 6.28 -27.91
C SER A 534 -7.37 5.62 -28.03
N ARG A 535 -7.28 4.65 -28.95
CA ARG A 535 -5.99 4.03 -29.35
C ARG A 535 -5.30 4.83 -30.45
N ARG A 536 -6.08 5.50 -31.30
CA ARG A 536 -5.60 6.37 -32.38
C ARG A 536 -5.28 7.75 -31.82
N THR A 537 -4.44 8.50 -32.54
CA THR A 537 -4.11 9.88 -32.15
C THR A 537 -5.36 10.74 -32.21
N PRO A 538 -5.81 11.39 -31.11
CA PRO A 538 -6.96 12.27 -31.13
C PRO A 538 -6.63 13.60 -31.84
N LEU A 539 -7.49 13.98 -32.77
CA LEU A 539 -7.51 15.29 -33.42
C LEU A 539 -8.66 16.11 -32.83
N ILE A 540 -8.31 17.08 -31.99
CA ILE A 540 -9.24 17.97 -31.31
C ILE A 540 -9.49 19.18 -32.21
N CYS A 541 -10.67 19.24 -32.81
CA CYS A 541 -11.14 20.39 -33.56
C CYS A 541 -11.84 21.35 -32.58
N ASP A 542 -11.09 22.30 -32.04
CA ASP A 542 -11.58 23.31 -31.10
C ASP A 542 -11.50 24.71 -31.72
N SER A 543 -12.67 25.18 -32.17
CA SER A 543 -12.81 26.49 -32.81
C SER A 543 -12.57 27.69 -31.87
N GLN A 544 -12.82 27.54 -30.56
CA GLN A 544 -12.74 28.61 -29.57
C GLN A 544 -11.48 28.51 -28.69
N GLY A 545 -10.85 27.33 -28.64
CA GLY A 545 -9.71 27.05 -27.77
C GLY A 545 -10.05 26.91 -26.28
N SER A 546 -11.35 26.79 -25.94
CA SER A 546 -11.81 26.67 -24.56
C SER A 546 -11.45 25.30 -23.98
N PHE A 547 -11.73 24.25 -24.74
CA PHE A 547 -11.46 22.87 -24.35
C PHE A 547 -9.96 22.61 -24.26
N MET A 548 -9.16 23.17 -25.17
CA MET A 548 -7.71 23.06 -25.11
C MET A 548 -7.14 23.64 -23.79
N LYS A 549 -7.56 24.84 -23.40
CA LYS A 549 -7.09 25.46 -22.13
C LYS A 549 -7.42 24.59 -20.93
N PHE A 550 -8.64 24.05 -20.91
CA PHE A 550 -9.07 23.12 -19.88
C PHE A 550 -8.22 21.83 -19.88
N PHE A 551 -8.01 21.22 -21.04
CA PHE A 551 -7.22 20.01 -21.19
C PHE A 551 -5.77 20.19 -20.70
N LEU A 552 -5.16 21.35 -20.97
CA LEU A 552 -3.81 21.68 -20.50
C LEU A 552 -3.75 21.88 -18.98
N HIS A 553 -4.78 22.51 -18.39
CA HIS A 553 -4.88 22.65 -16.93
C HIS A 553 -5.09 21.29 -16.23
N ALA A 554 -5.82 20.37 -16.87
CA ALA A 554 -5.99 19.02 -16.37
C ALA A 554 -4.71 18.17 -16.51
N ASN A 555 -3.92 18.41 -17.56
CA ASN A 555 -2.71 17.65 -17.89
C ASN A 555 -1.44 18.52 -17.83
N ASN A 556 -1.03 18.92 -16.63
CA ASN A 556 0.17 19.75 -16.41
C ASN A 556 1.48 19.15 -16.94
N ASN A 557 1.53 17.84 -17.20
CA ASN A 557 2.72 17.14 -17.69
C ASN A 557 2.85 17.12 -19.23
N CYS A 558 1.95 17.79 -19.96
CA CYS A 558 1.92 17.80 -21.42
C CYS A 558 2.76 18.94 -22.02
N THR A 559 3.67 18.61 -22.94
CA THR A 559 4.45 19.64 -23.67
C THR A 559 3.65 20.14 -24.88
N VAL A 560 3.47 21.46 -24.99
CA VAL A 560 2.78 22.09 -26.13
C VAL A 560 3.81 22.56 -27.16
N VAL A 561 3.60 22.21 -28.42
CA VAL A 561 4.46 22.59 -29.55
C VAL A 561 3.58 23.06 -30.71
N ASP A 562 3.95 24.14 -31.38
CA ASP A 562 3.24 24.59 -32.58
C ASP A 562 3.60 23.70 -33.79
N ALA A 563 2.61 23.39 -34.64
CA ALA A 563 2.81 22.57 -35.84
C ALA A 563 3.82 23.18 -36.85
N LEU A 564 4.02 24.50 -36.81
CA LEU A 564 4.93 25.24 -37.69
C LEU A 564 6.36 25.35 -37.12
N ASP A 565 6.62 24.79 -35.94
CA ASP A 565 7.93 24.88 -35.33
C ASP A 565 8.98 24.08 -36.13
N THR A 566 10.06 24.76 -36.51
CA THR A 566 11.23 24.18 -37.18
C THR A 566 11.87 23.02 -36.39
N LYS A 567 11.73 22.99 -35.06
CA LYS A 567 12.27 21.96 -34.17
C LYS A 567 11.27 20.87 -33.79
N LEU A 568 10.14 20.77 -34.50
CA LEU A 568 9.09 19.80 -34.20
C LEU A 568 9.61 18.35 -34.18
N GLU A 569 10.48 17.97 -35.12
CA GLU A 569 11.04 16.61 -35.18
C GLU A 569 11.94 16.29 -33.98
N GLU A 570 12.78 17.23 -33.56
CA GLU A 570 13.64 17.07 -32.37
C GLU A 570 12.79 16.92 -31.11
N ARG A 571 11.80 17.81 -30.91
CA ARG A 571 10.91 17.79 -29.74
C ARG A 571 10.04 16.54 -29.68
N LEU A 572 9.54 16.06 -30.83
CA LEU A 572 8.81 14.80 -30.89
C LEU A 572 9.72 13.62 -30.54
N ARG A 573 10.96 13.60 -31.05
CA ARG A 573 11.93 12.55 -30.72
C ARG A 573 12.27 12.56 -29.23
N ASP A 574 12.55 13.71 -28.66
CA ASP A 574 12.83 13.86 -27.23
C ASP A 574 11.64 13.40 -26.39
N ALA A 575 10.43 13.85 -26.70
CA ALA A 575 9.21 13.43 -26.00
C ALA A 575 8.97 11.91 -26.11
N MET A 576 9.24 11.31 -27.27
CA MET A 576 9.17 9.86 -27.47
C MET A 576 10.23 9.10 -26.66
N THR A 577 11.46 9.60 -26.56
CA THR A 577 12.51 8.97 -25.74
C THR A 577 12.24 9.05 -24.25
N VAL A 578 11.65 10.16 -23.79
CA VAL A 578 11.34 10.39 -22.37
C VAL A 578 9.98 9.78 -21.99
N GLY A 579 9.09 9.51 -22.96
CA GLY A 579 7.74 9.03 -22.71
C GLY A 579 6.74 10.12 -22.32
N LYS A 580 7.07 11.41 -22.53
CA LYS A 580 6.18 12.53 -22.15
C LYS A 580 5.08 12.76 -23.19
N PRO A 581 3.84 13.06 -22.76
CA PRO A 581 2.77 13.42 -23.69
C PRO A 581 3.06 14.77 -24.37
N ILE A 582 2.77 14.85 -25.67
CA ILE A 582 3.00 16.05 -26.48
C ILE A 582 1.72 16.45 -27.23
N LEU A 583 1.38 17.73 -27.18
CA LEU A 583 0.27 18.33 -27.90
C LEU A 583 0.81 19.24 -29.00
N VAL A 584 0.41 18.96 -30.25
CA VAL A 584 0.73 19.80 -31.40
C VAL A 584 -0.43 20.76 -31.66
N ASP A 585 -0.20 22.05 -31.45
CA ASP A 585 -1.20 23.11 -31.68
C ASP A 585 -1.14 23.64 -33.13
N GLN A 586 -2.26 24.23 -33.57
CA GLN A 586 -2.43 24.90 -34.85
C GLN A 586 -2.13 24.03 -36.07
N LEU A 587 -2.57 22.76 -36.02
CA LEU A 587 -2.48 21.90 -37.18
C LEU A 587 -3.33 22.49 -38.33
N ALA A 588 -2.70 22.80 -39.45
CA ALA A 588 -3.35 23.31 -40.65
C ALA A 588 -2.93 22.47 -41.87
N HIS A 589 -3.77 22.45 -42.89
CA HIS A 589 -3.39 21.88 -44.19
C HIS A 589 -2.50 22.88 -44.96
N PRO A 590 -1.35 22.47 -45.52
CA PRO A 590 -0.80 21.11 -45.60
C PRO A 590 -0.10 20.64 -44.31
N ILE A 591 -0.32 19.36 -43.96
CA ILE A 591 0.21 18.73 -42.74
C ILE A 591 1.74 18.59 -42.83
N PRO A 592 2.51 18.91 -41.78
CA PRO A 592 3.96 18.71 -41.73
C PRO A 592 4.38 17.28 -42.11
N LEU A 593 5.41 17.14 -42.95
CA LEU A 593 5.91 15.85 -43.43
C LEU A 593 6.33 14.90 -42.29
N THR A 594 6.83 15.44 -41.18
CA THR A 594 7.19 14.69 -39.97
C THR A 594 5.99 13.93 -39.39
N LEU A 595 4.83 14.59 -39.31
CA LEU A 595 3.59 13.97 -38.82
C LEU A 595 3.03 12.97 -39.82
N GLN A 596 3.13 13.25 -41.13
CA GLN A 596 2.69 12.29 -42.15
C GLN A 596 3.46 10.96 -42.10
N ARG A 597 4.75 10.98 -41.72
CA ARG A 597 5.53 9.75 -41.50
C ARG A 597 4.99 8.94 -40.33
N ILE A 598 4.60 9.60 -39.24
CA ILE A 598 4.05 8.94 -38.05
C ILE A 598 2.71 8.27 -38.38
N PHE A 599 1.82 8.93 -39.12
CA PHE A 599 0.50 8.37 -39.46
C PHE A 599 0.55 7.22 -40.48
N LYS A 600 1.57 7.15 -41.35
CA LYS A 600 1.71 6.05 -42.33
C LYS A 600 2.20 4.73 -41.72
N HIS A 601 2.76 4.74 -40.53
CA HIS A 601 3.36 3.55 -39.88
C HIS A 601 2.55 3.03 -38.68
N GLN A 602 1.25 3.36 -38.60
CA GLN A 602 0.42 3.15 -37.41
C GLN A 602 0.40 1.71 -36.83
N ASP A 603 0.62 0.68 -37.66
CA ASP A 603 0.57 -0.72 -37.21
C ASP A 603 1.94 -1.42 -37.07
N TYR A 604 3.04 -0.78 -37.46
CA TYR A 604 4.39 -1.37 -37.32
C TYR A 604 5.31 -0.41 -36.61
N ASN A 605 5.37 -0.55 -35.29
CA ASN A 605 6.33 0.04 -34.37
C ASN A 605 6.51 1.57 -34.50
N LYS A 606 6.17 2.27 -33.40
CA LYS A 606 6.67 3.62 -33.06
C LYS A 606 8.22 3.75 -33.09
N GLN A 607 8.96 2.75 -33.58
CA GLN A 607 10.41 2.63 -33.65
C GLN A 607 11.02 3.21 -34.95
N SER A 608 10.28 3.49 -36.02
CA SER A 608 10.93 3.95 -37.28
C SER A 608 11.51 5.37 -37.21
N LEU A 609 11.13 6.17 -36.20
CA LEU A 609 11.71 7.50 -35.95
C LEU A 609 12.97 7.46 -35.06
N VAL A 610 13.25 6.32 -34.42
CA VAL A 610 14.35 6.15 -33.46
C VAL A 610 15.20 4.97 -33.93
N GLU A 611 16.39 5.24 -34.48
CA GLU A 611 17.33 4.22 -34.99
C GLU A 611 17.84 3.21 -33.92
N LYS A 612 17.34 3.26 -32.68
CA LYS A 612 17.69 2.34 -31.60
C LYS A 612 16.46 1.76 -30.91
N THR A 613 16.42 0.44 -30.89
CA THR A 613 15.45 -0.43 -30.22
C THR A 613 15.36 -0.14 -28.72
N HIS A 614 14.31 0.56 -28.28
CA HIS A 614 13.86 0.52 -26.88
C HIS A 614 12.52 -0.23 -26.79
N PRO A 615 12.39 -1.26 -25.94
CA PRO A 615 11.20 -2.12 -25.88
C PRO A 615 9.97 -1.50 -25.18
N GLU A 616 10.04 -0.30 -24.61
CA GLU A 616 8.98 0.22 -23.73
C GLU A 616 8.58 1.65 -24.11
N LEU A 617 7.85 1.80 -25.23
CA LEU A 617 7.18 3.06 -25.64
C LEU A 617 5.72 3.12 -25.12
N GLY A 618 5.49 2.58 -23.92
CA GLY A 618 4.16 2.39 -23.34
C GLY A 618 3.43 3.67 -22.93
N GLU A 619 4.17 4.74 -22.61
CA GLU A 619 3.58 5.96 -22.01
C GLU A 619 3.42 7.15 -22.96
N PHE A 620 4.09 7.13 -24.13
CA PHE A 620 4.01 8.27 -25.06
C PHE A 620 2.64 8.38 -25.75
N LYS A 621 1.96 9.52 -25.52
CA LYS A 621 0.72 9.93 -26.19
C LYS A 621 0.91 11.23 -26.98
N LEU A 622 0.45 11.23 -28.24
CA LEU A 622 0.41 12.39 -29.12
C LEU A 622 -1.02 12.94 -29.17
N PHE A 623 -1.17 14.25 -29.03
CA PHE A 623 -2.44 14.97 -29.20
C PHE A 623 -2.30 16.00 -30.32
N LEU A 624 -3.32 16.14 -31.16
CA LEU A 624 -3.35 17.15 -32.22
C LEU A 624 -4.49 18.12 -31.93
N CYS A 625 -4.24 19.41 -32.09
CA CYS A 625 -5.27 20.44 -31.99
C CYS A 625 -5.31 21.30 -33.25
N THR A 626 -6.53 21.62 -33.69
CA THR A 626 -6.77 22.54 -34.80
C THR A 626 -7.98 23.42 -34.52
N LYS A 627 -7.95 24.63 -35.06
CA LYS A 627 -9.09 25.55 -35.10
C LYS A 627 -9.92 25.39 -36.38
N GLN A 628 -9.43 24.61 -37.34
CA GLN A 628 -10.09 24.36 -38.62
C GLN A 628 -11.16 23.27 -38.47
N SER A 629 -12.09 23.23 -39.44
CA SER A 629 -13.09 22.17 -39.45
C SER A 629 -12.44 20.85 -39.85
N ALA A 630 -12.98 19.73 -39.38
CA ALA A 630 -12.54 18.41 -39.83
C ALA A 630 -12.65 18.24 -41.36
N GLN A 631 -13.56 18.97 -42.01
CA GLN A 631 -13.78 18.95 -43.46
C GLN A 631 -12.61 19.53 -44.27
N ASP A 632 -11.72 20.31 -43.63
CA ASP A 632 -10.58 20.93 -44.30
C ASP A 632 -9.39 19.97 -44.46
N PHE A 633 -9.48 18.76 -43.87
CA PHE A 633 -8.43 17.75 -43.89
C PHE A 633 -8.75 16.62 -44.89
N PRO A 634 -7.72 15.99 -45.49
CA PRO A 634 -7.90 14.85 -46.40
C PRO A 634 -8.41 13.61 -45.65
N GLN A 635 -9.27 12.82 -46.30
CA GLN A 635 -9.85 11.59 -45.74
C GLN A 635 -8.79 10.60 -45.25
N ASP A 636 -7.68 10.45 -45.98
CA ASP A 636 -6.54 9.62 -45.58
C ASP A 636 -6.03 9.93 -44.16
N LEU A 637 -6.02 11.21 -43.76
CA LEU A 637 -5.62 11.61 -42.42
C LEU A 637 -6.74 11.28 -41.42
N LEU A 638 -7.99 11.62 -41.75
CA LEU A 638 -9.16 11.43 -40.87
C LEU A 638 -9.38 9.94 -40.52
N ASP A 639 -9.04 9.03 -41.43
CA ASP A 639 -9.08 7.59 -41.15
C ASP A 639 -7.98 7.12 -40.20
N SER A 640 -6.83 7.82 -40.19
CA SER A 640 -5.71 7.52 -39.29
C SER A 640 -5.90 8.14 -37.89
N VAL A 641 -6.69 9.20 -37.74
CA VAL A 641 -6.85 9.92 -36.46
C VAL A 641 -8.26 9.77 -35.87
N CYS A 642 -8.37 9.90 -34.55
CA CYS A 642 -9.67 9.97 -33.87
C CYS A 642 -10.13 11.42 -33.80
N VAL A 643 -11.08 11.82 -34.65
CA VAL A 643 -11.54 13.21 -34.69
C VAL A 643 -12.53 13.48 -33.56
N ILE A 644 -12.30 14.56 -32.84
CA ILE A 644 -13.16 15.03 -31.76
C ILE A 644 -13.56 16.47 -32.10
N ASN A 645 -14.82 16.65 -32.47
CA ASN A 645 -15.37 17.95 -32.81
C ASN A 645 -15.92 18.63 -31.56
N VAL A 646 -15.19 19.62 -31.05
CA VAL A 646 -15.66 20.48 -29.96
C VAL A 646 -16.46 21.63 -30.58
N SER A 647 -17.65 21.29 -31.07
CA SER A 647 -18.57 22.24 -31.68
C SER A 647 -19.48 22.85 -30.62
N ASP A 648 -19.04 23.93 -29.97
CA ASP A 648 -19.85 24.74 -29.03
C ASP A 648 -20.63 25.89 -29.73
N ILE A 649 -20.42 26.08 -31.03
CA ILE A 649 -20.69 27.36 -31.72
C ILE A 649 -22.19 27.68 -31.88
N ASN A 650 -23.00 26.75 -32.37
CA ASN A 650 -24.39 27.06 -32.76
C ASN A 650 -25.43 26.67 -31.70
N GLU A 651 -25.17 25.62 -30.92
CA GLU A 651 -26.12 25.12 -29.92
C GLU A 651 -26.03 25.91 -28.59
N ASN A 652 -24.92 26.63 -28.34
CA ASN A 652 -24.65 27.26 -27.04
C ASN A 652 -24.31 28.77 -27.13
N LEU A 653 -24.67 29.42 -28.24
CA LEU A 653 -24.43 30.86 -28.44
C LEU A 653 -25.13 31.70 -27.36
N GLU A 654 -26.39 31.38 -27.05
CA GLU A 654 -27.16 32.04 -25.98
C GLU A 654 -26.47 31.86 -24.62
N GLY A 655 -25.97 30.66 -24.30
CA GLY A 655 -25.22 30.38 -23.08
C GLY A 655 -23.89 31.14 -23.00
N THR A 656 -23.17 31.24 -24.11
CA THR A 656 -21.89 31.99 -24.17
C THR A 656 -22.13 33.50 -24.02
N LEU A 657 -23.19 34.02 -24.64
CA LEU A 657 -23.61 35.41 -24.46
C LEU A 657 -24.07 35.69 -23.03
N LEU A 658 -24.77 34.74 -22.41
CA LEU A 658 -25.16 34.81 -21.00
C LEU A 658 -23.93 34.88 -20.09
N GLU A 659 -22.89 34.08 -20.34
CA GLU A 659 -21.63 34.15 -19.59
C GLU A 659 -20.95 35.52 -19.74
N ILE A 660 -20.88 36.05 -20.96
CA ILE A 660 -20.33 37.40 -21.22
C ILE A 660 -21.16 38.47 -20.51
N PHE A 661 -22.49 38.34 -20.51
CA PHE A 661 -23.40 39.24 -19.82
C PHE A 661 -23.21 39.22 -18.31
N PHE A 662 -23.08 38.03 -17.73
CA PHE A 662 -22.84 37.90 -16.30
C PHE A 662 -21.47 38.46 -15.88
N GLN A 663 -20.44 38.31 -16.73
CA GLN A 663 -19.12 38.91 -16.47
C GLN A 663 -19.18 40.44 -16.40
N SER A 664 -20.09 41.09 -17.15
CA SER A 664 -20.22 42.55 -17.15
C SER A 664 -21.22 43.09 -16.11
N HIS A 665 -22.38 42.46 -15.94
CA HIS A 665 -23.47 42.96 -15.06
C HIS A 665 -23.47 42.32 -13.67
N ALA A 666 -22.94 41.12 -13.52
CA ALA A 666 -22.97 40.34 -12.28
C ALA A 666 -21.58 39.80 -11.91
N THR A 667 -20.53 40.64 -12.05
CA THR A 667 -19.12 40.25 -11.87
C THR A 667 -18.83 39.66 -10.48
N GLN A 668 -19.46 40.20 -9.43
CA GLN A 668 -19.27 39.69 -8.07
C GLN A 668 -19.88 38.29 -7.87
N LEU A 669 -21.09 38.06 -8.39
CA LEU A 669 -21.79 36.77 -8.28
C LEU A 669 -21.12 35.70 -9.17
N THR A 670 -20.67 36.07 -10.37
CA THR A 670 -19.91 35.15 -11.24
C THR A 670 -18.57 34.77 -10.65
N SER A 671 -17.80 35.73 -10.13
CA SER A 671 -16.55 35.41 -9.45
C SER A 671 -16.77 34.51 -8.23
N LYS A 672 -17.85 34.74 -7.47
CA LYS A 672 -18.23 33.86 -6.34
C LYS A 672 -18.61 32.46 -6.84
N ARG A 673 -19.44 32.34 -7.88
CA ARG A 673 -19.81 31.06 -8.49
C ARG A 673 -18.58 30.28 -8.95
N ASP A 674 -17.69 30.92 -9.70
CA ASP A 674 -16.52 30.27 -10.28
C ASP A 674 -15.56 29.79 -9.18
N LYS A 675 -15.35 30.58 -8.11
CA LYS A 675 -14.60 30.16 -6.92
C LYS A 675 -15.26 28.98 -6.20
N LEU A 676 -16.57 29.00 -6.01
CA LEU A 676 -17.30 27.90 -5.37
C LEU A 676 -17.24 26.60 -6.18
N ILE A 677 -17.28 26.70 -7.52
CA ILE A 677 -17.09 25.55 -8.40
C ILE A 677 -15.66 25.01 -8.27
N GLU A 678 -14.65 25.88 -8.27
CA GLU A 678 -13.25 25.46 -8.09
C GLU A 678 -13.03 24.79 -6.72
N GLU A 679 -13.53 25.38 -5.64
CA GLU A 679 -13.46 24.79 -4.30
C GLU A 679 -14.18 23.44 -4.25
N LYS A 680 -15.38 23.32 -4.84
CA LYS A 680 -16.13 22.06 -4.93
C LYS A 680 -15.35 20.97 -5.67
N ILE A 681 -14.66 21.33 -6.76
CA ILE A 681 -13.79 20.43 -7.54
C ILE A 681 -12.62 19.95 -6.68
N GLN A 682 -11.92 20.88 -6.02
CA GLN A 682 -10.77 20.57 -5.17
C GLN A 682 -11.17 19.68 -3.99
N ILE A 683 -12.27 19.99 -3.30
CA ILE A 683 -12.81 19.18 -2.19
C ILE A 683 -13.19 17.79 -2.68
N SER A 684 -13.86 17.68 -3.85
CA SER A 684 -14.25 16.37 -4.39
C SER A 684 -13.03 15.53 -4.77
N ARG A 685 -11.99 16.13 -5.34
CA ARG A 685 -10.72 15.43 -5.63
C ARG A 685 -10.07 14.94 -4.34
N ARG A 686 -9.91 15.81 -3.34
CA ARG A 686 -9.27 15.48 -2.06
C ARG A 686 -10.03 14.41 -1.28
N LEU A 687 -11.36 14.45 -1.30
CA LEU A 687 -12.21 13.43 -0.65
C LEU A 687 -11.99 12.05 -1.29
N ASN A 688 -11.89 11.98 -2.62
CA ASN A 688 -11.63 10.72 -3.32
C ASN A 688 -10.20 10.21 -3.10
N GLU A 689 -9.21 11.11 -3.09
CA GLU A 689 -7.82 10.77 -2.75
C GLU A 689 -7.74 10.20 -1.33
N SER A 690 -8.39 10.86 -0.37
CA SER A 690 -8.50 10.39 1.01
C SER A 690 -9.18 9.04 1.09
N GLU A 691 -10.25 8.81 0.31
CA GLU A 691 -10.93 7.51 0.26
C GLU A 691 -9.99 6.39 -0.23
N LEU A 692 -9.22 6.65 -1.29
CA LEU A 692 -8.23 5.69 -1.80
C LEU A 692 -7.10 5.46 -0.80
N GLU A 693 -6.64 6.49 -0.10
CA GLU A 693 -5.64 6.39 0.95
C GLU A 693 -6.15 5.53 2.11
N ILE A 694 -7.40 5.72 2.56
CA ILE A 694 -7.99 4.85 3.59
C ILE A 694 -8.06 3.41 3.10
N LEU A 695 -8.52 3.17 1.87
CA LEU A 695 -8.60 1.81 1.33
C LEU A 695 -7.21 1.17 1.22
N ASP A 696 -6.17 1.93 0.91
CA ASP A 696 -4.78 1.44 0.83
C ASP A 696 -4.15 1.25 2.22
N VAL A 697 -4.39 2.14 3.18
CA VAL A 697 -3.98 1.98 4.59
C VAL A 697 -4.66 0.76 5.17
N LEU A 698 -5.99 0.68 5.00
CA LEU A 698 -6.76 -0.49 5.36
C LEU A 698 -6.26 -1.70 4.62
N ALA A 699 -5.83 -1.68 3.36
CA ALA A 699 -5.31 -2.88 2.69
C ALA A 699 -3.96 -3.34 3.29
N LYS A 700 -3.05 -2.40 3.57
CA LYS A 700 -1.68 -2.66 4.05
C LYS A 700 -1.59 -3.02 5.53
N SER A 701 -2.44 -2.43 6.37
CA SER A 701 -2.39 -2.64 7.81
C SER A 701 -2.80 -4.08 8.17
N LYS A 702 -2.01 -4.74 9.03
CA LYS A 702 -2.37 -6.06 9.57
C LYS A 702 -3.31 -5.94 10.76
N ASP A 703 -3.17 -4.87 11.52
CA ASP A 703 -3.95 -4.55 12.71
C ASP A 703 -4.59 -3.15 12.54
N LEU A 704 -5.76 -2.94 13.12
CA LEU A 704 -6.53 -1.68 13.04
C LEU A 704 -6.01 -0.60 14.01
N ASP A 705 -4.77 -0.71 14.47
CA ASP A 705 -4.19 0.12 15.53
C ASP A 705 -3.57 1.43 15.00
N ASP A 706 -3.68 1.71 13.70
CA ASP A 706 -3.02 2.86 13.07
C ASP A 706 -3.84 4.15 13.28
N ASP A 707 -3.31 5.07 14.11
CA ASP A 707 -3.88 6.42 14.34
C ASP A 707 -4.09 7.20 13.01
N ILE A 708 -3.31 6.87 11.99
CA ILE A 708 -3.41 7.41 10.62
C ILE A 708 -4.81 7.19 10.02
N ALA A 709 -5.44 6.03 10.25
CA ALA A 709 -6.77 5.76 9.70
C ALA A 709 -7.82 6.66 10.33
N ILE A 710 -7.68 7.00 11.62
CA ILE A 710 -8.60 7.90 12.33
C ILE A 710 -8.46 9.31 11.77
N ASP A 711 -7.23 9.79 11.57
CA ASP A 711 -6.97 11.14 11.08
C ASP A 711 -7.55 11.34 9.67
N ILE A 712 -7.33 10.38 8.75
CA ILE A 712 -7.87 10.47 7.39
C ILE A 712 -9.42 10.40 7.40
N LEU A 713 -10.03 9.59 8.29
CA LEU A 713 -11.48 9.55 8.43
C LEU A 713 -12.06 10.87 8.94
N THR A 714 -11.40 11.50 9.91
CA THR A 714 -11.83 12.82 10.39
C THR A 714 -11.75 13.87 9.28
N GLU A 715 -10.66 13.84 8.49
CA GLU A 715 -10.52 14.70 7.32
C GLU A 715 -11.62 14.44 6.29
N MET A 716 -11.96 13.18 6.00
CA MET A 716 -13.05 12.85 5.06
C MET A 716 -14.42 13.36 5.53
N HIS A 717 -14.75 13.21 6.82
CA HIS A 717 -16.01 13.73 7.39
C HIS A 717 -16.06 15.26 7.31
N GLU A 718 -14.98 15.95 7.64
CA GLU A 718 -14.88 17.42 7.51
C GLU A 718 -15.04 17.86 6.05
N LEU A 719 -14.34 17.21 5.11
CA LEU A 719 -14.45 17.48 3.68
C LEU A 719 -15.85 17.22 3.14
N ALA A 720 -16.54 16.17 3.60
CA ALA A 720 -17.91 15.87 3.23
C ALA A 720 -18.89 16.95 3.72
N GLY A 721 -18.71 17.42 4.96
CA GLY A 721 -19.47 18.56 5.51
C GLY A 721 -19.24 19.85 4.72
N LEU A 722 -17.99 20.17 4.43
CA LEU A 722 -17.61 21.33 3.60
C LEU A 722 -18.21 21.23 2.19
N LYS A 723 -18.16 20.06 1.55
CA LYS A 723 -18.78 19.82 0.23
C LYS A 723 -20.28 20.11 0.26
N HIS A 724 -20.99 19.68 1.30
CA HIS A 724 -22.41 19.95 1.44
C HIS A 724 -22.68 21.45 1.61
N MET A 725 -21.93 22.13 2.47
CA MET A 725 -22.06 23.57 2.69
C MET A 725 -21.83 24.37 1.39
N ARG A 726 -20.73 24.11 0.68
CA ARG A 726 -20.42 24.77 -0.60
C ARG A 726 -21.48 24.48 -1.67
N LYS A 727 -22.08 23.29 -1.67
CA LYS A 727 -23.18 22.94 -2.58
C LYS A 727 -24.47 23.74 -2.29
N LEU A 728 -24.72 24.10 -1.03
CA LEU A 728 -25.85 24.97 -0.67
C LEU A 728 -25.57 26.42 -1.11
N GLU A 729 -24.39 26.94 -0.77
CA GLU A 729 -23.98 28.29 -1.18
C GLU A 729 -23.96 28.46 -2.71
N LEU A 730 -23.51 27.44 -3.45
CA LEU A 730 -23.53 27.45 -4.91
C LEU A 730 -24.97 27.49 -5.44
N ARG A 731 -25.90 26.73 -4.83
CA ARG A 731 -27.32 26.75 -5.22
C ARG A 731 -27.95 28.12 -5.02
N GLU A 732 -27.68 28.79 -3.91
CA GLU A 732 -28.18 30.16 -3.65
C GLU A 732 -27.65 31.15 -4.71
N VAL A 733 -26.37 31.06 -5.05
CA VAL A 733 -25.76 31.92 -6.09
C VAL A 733 -26.33 31.60 -7.48
N GLU A 734 -26.55 30.33 -7.80
CA GLU A 734 -27.17 29.91 -9.07
C GLU A 734 -28.62 30.39 -9.19
N GLU A 735 -29.38 30.37 -8.09
CA GLU A 735 -30.75 30.88 -8.05
C GLU A 735 -30.79 32.39 -8.30
N GLN A 736 -29.90 33.16 -7.65
CA GLN A 736 -29.74 34.60 -7.91
C GLN A 736 -29.34 34.89 -9.36
N LEU A 737 -28.44 34.09 -9.94
CA LEU A 737 -28.06 34.23 -11.35
C LEU A 737 -29.22 33.85 -12.30
N ALA A 738 -30.03 32.86 -11.94
CA ALA A 738 -31.21 32.47 -12.71
C ALA A 738 -32.28 33.57 -12.73
N GLU A 739 -32.49 34.28 -11.62
CA GLU A 739 -33.36 35.45 -11.56
C GLU A 739 -32.88 36.55 -12.53
N ILE A 740 -31.57 36.83 -12.54
CA ILE A 740 -30.97 37.81 -13.45
C ILE A 740 -31.11 37.34 -14.91
N HIS A 741 -30.89 36.07 -15.19
CA HIS A 741 -31.06 35.50 -16.52
C HIS A 741 -32.51 35.65 -17.01
N ASN A 742 -33.50 35.28 -16.19
CA ASN A 742 -34.91 35.40 -16.54
C ASN A 742 -35.32 36.85 -16.83
N ARG A 743 -34.71 37.82 -16.13
CA ARG A 743 -34.95 39.24 -16.35
C ARG A 743 -34.44 39.76 -17.71
N PHE A 744 -33.36 39.18 -18.24
CA PHE A 744 -32.70 39.65 -19.48
C PHE A 744 -32.70 38.65 -20.63
N ARG A 745 -33.49 37.57 -20.49
CA ARG A 745 -33.58 36.49 -21.46
C ARG A 745 -33.93 36.98 -22.87
N THR A 746 -34.86 37.92 -23.00
CA THR A 746 -35.30 38.38 -24.33
C THR A 746 -34.21 39.18 -25.04
N THR A 747 -33.41 39.96 -24.31
CA THR A 747 -32.24 40.65 -24.87
C THR A 747 -31.17 39.67 -25.34
N LEU A 748 -30.89 38.61 -24.56
CA LEU A 748 -29.89 37.61 -24.92
C LEU A 748 -30.29 36.78 -26.14
N GLN A 749 -31.56 36.35 -26.22
CA GLN A 749 -32.11 35.68 -27.39
C GLN A 749 -32.04 36.57 -28.64
N HIS A 750 -32.36 37.85 -28.47
CA HIS A 750 -32.27 38.83 -29.55
C HIS A 750 -30.83 39.06 -30.02
N ALA A 751 -29.87 39.15 -29.09
CA ALA A 751 -28.45 39.26 -29.41
C ALA A 751 -27.92 38.01 -30.14
N ALA A 752 -28.32 36.80 -29.69
CA ALA A 752 -27.97 35.55 -30.35
C ALA A 752 -28.49 35.51 -31.79
N TYR A 753 -29.75 35.92 -32.00
CA TYR A 753 -30.36 35.99 -33.30
C TYR A 753 -29.63 36.96 -34.26
N ILE A 754 -29.24 38.14 -33.78
CA ILE A 754 -28.46 39.11 -34.57
C ILE A 754 -27.12 38.52 -35.01
N ILE A 755 -26.41 37.84 -34.09
CA ILE A 755 -25.13 37.22 -34.38
C ILE A 755 -25.29 36.07 -35.37
N GLU A 756 -26.35 35.25 -35.25
CA GLU A 756 -26.65 34.17 -36.20
C GLU A 756 -26.89 34.72 -37.62
N ILE A 757 -27.67 35.80 -37.76
CA ILE A 757 -27.84 36.47 -39.06
C ILE A 757 -26.49 36.97 -39.56
N ALA A 758 -25.74 37.69 -38.73
CA ALA A 758 -24.47 38.30 -39.12
C ALA A 758 -23.42 37.26 -39.55
N MET A 759 -23.38 36.10 -38.87
CA MET A 759 -22.55 34.97 -39.28
C MET A 759 -22.98 34.47 -40.66
N ASN A 760 -24.28 34.29 -40.92
CA ASN A 760 -24.74 33.77 -42.21
C ASN A 760 -24.58 34.76 -43.37
N MET A 761 -24.28 36.04 -43.12
CA MET A 761 -24.01 37.02 -44.19
C MET A 761 -22.78 36.69 -45.04
N TYR A 762 -21.83 35.86 -44.57
CA TYR A 762 -20.69 35.43 -45.40
C TYR A 762 -21.13 34.69 -46.69
N ARG A 763 -22.33 34.09 -46.67
CA ARG A 763 -22.89 33.38 -47.83
C ARG A 763 -23.25 34.32 -48.98
N LEU A 764 -23.58 35.57 -48.67
CA LEU A 764 -23.83 36.61 -49.66
C LEU A 764 -22.51 37.19 -50.18
N ASN A 765 -21.52 37.40 -49.31
CA ASN A 765 -20.20 37.82 -49.74
C ASN A 765 -19.12 37.27 -48.79
N LYS A 766 -18.14 36.57 -49.36
CA LYS A 766 -17.02 35.97 -48.60
C LYS A 766 -16.26 37.00 -47.74
N LEU A 767 -16.25 38.29 -48.13
CA LEU A 767 -15.60 39.38 -47.39
C LEU A 767 -16.24 39.65 -46.01
N TYR A 768 -17.49 39.21 -45.80
CA TYR A 768 -18.20 39.34 -44.53
C TYR A 768 -17.88 38.23 -43.53
N SER A 769 -17.04 37.26 -43.91
CA SER A 769 -16.53 36.27 -42.96
C SER A 769 -15.79 36.97 -41.82
N ARG A 770 -16.29 36.76 -40.60
CA ARG A 770 -15.73 37.28 -39.36
C ARG A 770 -15.79 36.18 -38.30
N THR A 771 -14.85 36.24 -37.36
CA THR A 771 -14.80 35.29 -36.25
C THR A 771 -15.88 35.62 -35.22
N LEU A 772 -16.37 34.61 -34.51
CA LEU A 772 -17.32 34.79 -33.40
C LEU A 772 -16.81 35.75 -32.31
N ALA A 773 -15.52 35.69 -32.00
CA ALA A 773 -14.87 36.59 -31.06
C ALA A 773 -15.07 38.08 -31.42
N TYR A 774 -15.14 38.42 -32.72
CA TYR A 774 -15.43 39.77 -33.16
C TYR A 774 -16.84 40.22 -32.75
N PHE A 775 -17.85 39.37 -32.96
CA PHE A 775 -19.23 39.66 -32.57
C PHE A 775 -19.41 39.73 -31.05
N PHE A 776 -18.70 38.90 -30.29
CA PHE A 776 -18.68 38.99 -28.82
C PHE A 776 -18.09 40.30 -28.31
N ASN A 777 -17.07 40.86 -28.98
CA ASN A 777 -16.52 42.17 -28.61
C ASN A 777 -17.52 43.31 -28.87
N ILE A 778 -18.31 43.23 -29.96
CA ILE A 778 -19.39 44.19 -30.23
C ILE A 778 -20.47 44.10 -29.13
N PHE A 779 -20.81 42.88 -28.72
CA PHE A 779 -21.75 42.68 -27.62
C PHE A 779 -21.22 43.27 -26.30
N LYS A 780 -19.94 43.05 -25.96
CA LYS A 780 -19.30 43.69 -24.79
C LYS A 780 -19.32 45.21 -24.87
N GLU A 781 -19.06 45.78 -26.06
CA GLU A 781 -19.15 47.21 -26.29
C GLU A 781 -20.58 47.72 -26.04
N ALA A 782 -21.59 47.01 -26.54
CA ALA A 782 -23.00 47.34 -26.33
C ALA A 782 -23.41 47.33 -24.86
N LEU A 783 -22.87 46.41 -24.07
CA LEU A 783 -23.08 46.33 -22.62
C LEU A 783 -22.37 47.46 -21.88
N SER A 784 -21.17 47.86 -22.32
CA SER A 784 -20.39 48.94 -21.70
C SER A 784 -20.88 50.36 -22.04
N ALA A 785 -21.59 50.52 -23.16
CA ALA A 785 -22.17 51.80 -23.59
C ALA A 785 -23.31 52.27 -22.67
N ASN A 786 -23.83 51.38 -21.81
CA ASN A 786 -24.59 51.76 -20.63
C ASN A 786 -23.61 52.31 -19.59
N GLY A 787 -23.42 53.63 -19.58
CA GLY A 787 -22.56 54.29 -18.60
C GLY A 787 -22.87 53.82 -17.16
N LYS A 788 -21.81 53.70 -16.35
CA LYS A 788 -21.83 53.31 -14.92
C LYS A 788 -22.72 54.19 -14.01
N GLU A 789 -23.47 55.15 -14.57
CA GLU A 789 -24.30 56.14 -13.86
C GLU A 789 -25.82 55.86 -13.87
N ARG A 790 -26.31 54.76 -14.48
CA ARG A 790 -27.72 54.31 -14.35
C ARG A 790 -27.90 53.11 -13.42
N MET A 791 -27.03 53.01 -12.42
CA MET A 791 -27.09 51.95 -11.41
C MET A 791 -28.32 52.16 -10.51
N ALA A 792 -29.34 51.31 -10.64
CA ALA A 792 -29.89 50.52 -9.53
C ALA A 792 -31.40 50.18 -9.62
N GLN A 793 -32.27 50.88 -10.37
CA GLN A 793 -33.72 50.63 -10.21
C GLN A 793 -34.59 50.45 -11.47
N GLN A 794 -34.18 50.86 -12.68
CA GLN A 794 -35.03 50.65 -13.88
C GLN A 794 -34.23 50.43 -15.18
N GLU A 795 -33.20 49.59 -15.18
CA GLU A 795 -32.81 48.94 -16.44
C GLU A 795 -33.90 47.92 -16.79
N THR A 796 -34.76 48.30 -17.72
CA THR A 796 -35.75 47.42 -18.33
C THR A 796 -35.08 46.61 -19.43
N ASP A 797 -35.44 45.33 -19.58
CA ASP A 797 -34.95 44.43 -20.63
C ASP A 797 -35.07 45.08 -22.02
N LEU A 798 -36.16 45.81 -22.26
CA LEU A 798 -36.42 46.56 -23.48
C LEU A 798 -35.38 47.66 -23.78
N GLY A 799 -34.85 48.32 -22.74
CA GLY A 799 -33.83 49.37 -22.88
C GLY A 799 -32.49 48.80 -23.33
N MET A 800 -32.06 47.67 -22.74
CA MET A 800 -30.85 46.97 -23.14
C MET A 800 -30.96 46.41 -24.56
N ARG A 801 -32.09 45.79 -24.91
CA ARG A 801 -32.35 45.31 -26.26
C ARG A 801 -32.16 46.38 -27.33
N LYS A 802 -32.68 47.60 -27.09
CA LYS A 802 -32.53 48.74 -28.02
C LYS A 802 -31.07 49.17 -28.18
N ASN A 803 -30.28 49.12 -27.11
CA ASN A 803 -28.86 49.51 -27.14
C ASN A 803 -27.99 48.48 -27.84
N VAL A 804 -28.25 47.18 -27.61
CA VAL A 804 -27.65 46.09 -28.37
C VAL A 804 -27.95 46.26 -29.86
N ASP A 805 -29.21 46.50 -30.22
CA ASP A 805 -29.63 46.77 -31.60
C ASP A 805 -28.89 47.95 -32.22
N ALA A 806 -28.84 49.08 -31.52
CA ALA A 806 -28.19 50.29 -32.01
C ALA A 806 -26.68 50.07 -32.25
N THR A 807 -26.01 49.37 -31.35
CA THR A 807 -24.57 49.10 -31.42
C THR A 807 -24.25 48.13 -32.56
N PHE A 808 -24.98 47.02 -32.67
CA PHE A 808 -24.81 46.07 -33.77
C PHE A 808 -25.11 46.71 -35.13
N ARG A 809 -26.19 47.51 -35.25
CA ARG A 809 -26.49 48.24 -36.49
C ARG A 809 -25.37 49.21 -36.85
N ARG A 810 -24.85 49.98 -35.89
CA ARG A 810 -23.76 50.93 -36.13
C ARG A 810 -22.51 50.23 -36.68
N VAL A 811 -22.07 49.14 -36.05
CA VAL A 811 -20.84 48.43 -36.44
C VAL A 811 -21.04 47.64 -37.74
N LEU A 812 -22.13 46.87 -37.86
CA LEU A 812 -22.36 46.03 -39.05
C LEU A 812 -22.68 46.86 -40.30
N HIS A 813 -23.36 48.01 -40.16
CA HIS A 813 -23.56 48.90 -41.31
C HIS A 813 -22.24 49.48 -41.83
N GLN A 814 -21.21 49.65 -41.01
CA GLN A 814 -19.89 50.07 -41.52
C GLN A 814 -19.23 48.99 -42.37
N ILE A 815 -19.52 47.72 -42.10
CA ILE A 815 -18.91 46.55 -42.77
C ILE A 815 -19.66 46.17 -44.05
N TYR A 816 -21.00 46.25 -44.04
CA TYR A 816 -21.81 45.80 -45.16
C TYR A 816 -21.95 46.86 -46.25
N PHE A 817 -21.87 46.40 -47.51
CA PHE A 817 -22.28 47.17 -48.68
C PHE A 817 -23.74 47.62 -48.58
N ARG A 818 -24.05 48.77 -49.19
CA ARG A 818 -25.34 49.46 -49.06
C ARG A 818 -26.55 48.58 -49.40
N GLU A 819 -26.40 47.67 -50.37
CA GLU A 819 -27.43 46.72 -50.79
C GLU A 819 -27.67 45.63 -49.75
N HIS A 820 -26.58 45.07 -49.20
CA HIS A 820 -26.62 44.01 -48.19
C HIS A 820 -27.06 44.52 -46.80
N ARG A 821 -26.96 45.84 -46.52
CA ARG A 821 -27.53 46.47 -45.32
C ARG A 821 -29.06 46.32 -45.27
N ARG A 822 -29.74 46.52 -46.40
CA ARG A 822 -31.21 46.39 -46.49
C ARG A 822 -31.66 44.96 -46.24
N VAL A 823 -30.88 44.00 -46.74
CA VAL A 823 -31.10 42.56 -46.49
C VAL A 823 -30.99 42.26 -44.99
N PHE A 824 -29.91 42.72 -44.34
CA PHE A 824 -29.72 42.58 -42.90
C PHE A 824 -30.86 43.23 -42.08
N GLU A 825 -31.28 44.44 -42.42
CA GLU A 825 -32.41 45.12 -41.75
C GLU A 825 -33.74 44.38 -41.91
N LEU A 826 -33.98 43.76 -43.07
CA LEU A 826 -35.19 42.98 -43.33
C LEU A 826 -35.22 41.71 -42.46
N PHE A 827 -34.10 41.00 -42.39
CA PHE A 827 -33.94 39.85 -41.49
C PHE A 827 -34.14 40.23 -40.01
N LEU A 828 -33.61 41.38 -39.60
CA LEU A 828 -33.70 41.85 -38.22
C LEU A 828 -35.13 42.28 -37.83
N LYS A 829 -35.89 42.90 -38.75
CA LYS A 829 -37.28 43.33 -38.50
C LYS A 829 -38.29 42.19 -38.47
N ASN A 830 -38.13 41.18 -39.33
CA ASN A 830 -39.10 40.11 -39.49
C ASN A 830 -38.85 38.89 -38.58
N ASN A 831 -37.75 38.90 -37.81
CA ASN A 831 -37.34 37.78 -36.96
C ASN A 831 -37.27 36.42 -37.70
N TRP A 832 -36.95 36.46 -38.99
CA TRP A 832 -36.79 35.27 -39.83
C TRP A 832 -35.51 34.50 -39.52
N ALA A 833 -35.66 33.27 -39.01
CA ALA A 833 -34.54 32.34 -38.92
C ALA A 833 -33.92 32.12 -40.32
N TRP A 834 -32.61 32.37 -40.45
CA TRP A 834 -31.87 32.15 -41.70
C TRP A 834 -31.99 30.69 -42.18
N ASN A 835 -32.20 29.76 -41.25
CA ASN A 835 -32.40 28.34 -41.51
C ASN A 835 -33.62 28.04 -42.42
N SER A 836 -34.65 28.90 -42.41
CA SER A 836 -35.84 28.77 -43.26
C SER A 836 -35.57 29.10 -44.73
N ILE A 837 -34.42 29.70 -45.05
CA ILE A 837 -34.06 30.17 -46.40
C ILE A 837 -32.76 29.49 -46.89
N ARG A 838 -32.39 28.35 -46.27
CA ARG A 838 -31.12 27.62 -46.50
C ARG A 838 -30.82 27.25 -47.97
N SER A 839 -31.81 27.23 -48.85
CA SER A 839 -31.70 26.76 -50.24
C SER A 839 -31.44 27.85 -51.28
N LEU A 840 -31.53 29.14 -50.97
CA LEU A 840 -31.45 30.20 -51.98
C LEU A 840 -30.00 30.62 -52.26
N LYS A 841 -29.59 30.55 -53.52
CA LYS A 841 -28.31 31.11 -53.98
C LYS A 841 -28.37 32.64 -54.03
N GLU A 842 -27.21 33.32 -53.98
CA GLU A 842 -27.09 34.79 -54.02
C GLU A 842 -27.92 35.43 -55.16
N ARG A 843 -27.94 34.81 -56.35
CA ARG A 843 -28.72 35.26 -57.52
C ARG A 843 -30.24 35.16 -57.32
N GLU A 844 -30.71 34.17 -56.56
CA GLU A 844 -32.14 33.97 -56.27
C GLU A 844 -32.57 34.89 -55.12
N PHE A 845 -31.68 35.14 -54.17
CA PHE A 845 -31.84 36.13 -53.11
C PHE A 845 -32.03 37.54 -53.68
N ILE A 846 -31.16 37.94 -54.62
CA ILE A 846 -31.26 39.23 -55.31
C ILE A 846 -32.56 39.32 -56.13
N ARG A 847 -32.96 38.25 -56.84
CA ARG A 847 -34.24 38.22 -57.59
C ARG A 847 -35.48 38.35 -56.70
N VAL A 848 -35.47 37.79 -55.49
CA VAL A 848 -36.57 37.96 -54.51
C VAL A 848 -36.65 39.41 -54.05
N PHE A 849 -35.51 40.07 -53.82
CA PHE A 849 -35.46 41.48 -53.43
C PHE A 849 -35.72 42.47 -54.59
N GLU A 850 -35.35 42.11 -55.82
CA GLU A 850 -35.75 42.81 -57.06
C GLU A 850 -37.27 42.77 -57.23
N LYS A 851 -37.90 41.62 -56.95
CA LYS A 851 -39.37 41.48 -56.93
C LYS A 851 -40.05 42.22 -55.78
N LEU A 852 -39.37 42.43 -54.65
CA LEU A 852 -39.83 43.22 -53.50
C LEU A 852 -39.62 44.75 -53.67
N GLY A 853 -39.22 45.21 -54.86
CA GLY A 853 -39.19 46.63 -55.22
C GLY A 853 -37.97 47.43 -54.72
N ILE A 854 -36.95 46.78 -54.15
CA ILE A 854 -35.72 47.45 -53.71
C ILE A 854 -34.70 47.41 -54.85
N LYS A 855 -34.77 48.38 -55.75
CA LYS A 855 -33.82 48.52 -56.87
C LYS A 855 -32.40 48.85 -56.38
N PRO A 856 -31.35 48.09 -56.76
CA PRO A 856 -30.05 48.64 -57.08
C PRO A 856 -30.09 49.20 -58.52
N GLN A 857 -29.47 50.35 -58.75
CA GLN A 857 -29.43 50.94 -60.10
C GLN A 857 -28.60 50.05 -61.05
N PRO A 858 -29.07 49.79 -62.28
CA PRO A 858 -28.41 48.90 -63.21
C PRO A 858 -27.40 49.66 -64.06
N THR A 859 -26.16 49.17 -64.13
CA THR A 859 -25.34 49.30 -65.33
C THR A 859 -24.51 48.03 -65.48
N PHE A 860 -25.12 47.00 -66.06
CA PHE A 860 -24.70 46.41 -67.33
C PHE A 860 -25.56 45.16 -67.58
N GLN A 861 -26.55 45.32 -68.45
CA GLN A 861 -27.05 44.21 -69.24
C GLN A 861 -25.91 43.78 -70.17
N ASP A 862 -25.58 42.49 -70.21
CA ASP A 862 -25.91 41.67 -71.36
C ASP A 862 -25.35 40.24 -71.24
N GLN A 863 -26.06 39.33 -71.91
CA GLN A 863 -25.72 37.96 -72.29
C GLN A 863 -26.17 36.82 -71.35
N ILE A 864 -27.45 36.47 -71.51
CA ILE A 864 -27.97 35.11 -71.36
C ILE A 864 -28.06 34.51 -72.78
N ILE A 865 -27.35 33.41 -73.06
CA ILE A 865 -27.78 32.38 -74.02
C ILE A 865 -27.36 31.00 -73.47
N ALA A 866 -28.28 30.04 -73.66
CA ALA A 866 -28.15 28.57 -73.64
C ALA A 866 -28.56 27.81 -72.36
N THR A 867 -29.80 27.28 -72.41
CA THR A 867 -30.20 25.86 -72.20
C THR A 867 -29.85 25.17 -70.87
N ASP A 868 -30.62 24.26 -70.28
CA ASP A 868 -31.95 23.66 -70.44
C ASP A 868 -32.16 22.90 -69.11
N SER A 869 -33.26 23.06 -68.37
CA SER A 869 -34.34 22.06 -68.23
C SER A 869 -34.68 21.86 -66.74
N ILE A 870 -35.88 21.30 -66.50
CA ILE A 870 -36.48 20.77 -65.26
C ILE A 870 -37.55 21.68 -64.61
N GLU A 871 -38.77 21.51 -65.14
CA GLU A 871 -40.01 21.18 -64.43
C GLU A 871 -40.50 22.07 -63.26
N HIS A 872 -41.38 23.02 -63.61
CA HIS A 872 -42.75 23.25 -63.07
C HIS A 872 -43.16 22.42 -61.82
N LEU A 873 -43.84 22.89 -60.76
CA LEU A 873 -44.74 24.04 -60.52
C LEU A 873 -45.13 24.02 -59.02
N SER A 874 -44.94 25.12 -58.27
CA SER A 874 -45.85 25.53 -57.17
C SER A 874 -45.52 26.94 -56.69
N PHE A 875 -45.78 27.93 -57.56
CA PHE A 875 -45.92 29.33 -57.16
C PHE A 875 -47.37 29.72 -57.45
N ILE A 876 -48.19 29.85 -56.41
CA ILE A 876 -49.49 30.54 -56.50
C ILE A 876 -49.47 31.73 -55.52
N ASN A 877 -49.48 32.90 -56.15
CA ASN A 877 -50.00 34.21 -55.72
C ASN A 877 -49.60 34.79 -54.35
N LEU A 878 -48.40 35.40 -54.32
CA LEU A 878 -48.10 36.55 -53.47
C LEU A 878 -48.44 37.91 -54.12
N ASN A 879 -48.97 37.91 -55.36
CA ASN A 879 -49.30 39.13 -56.11
C ASN A 879 -50.63 39.78 -55.69
N ALA A 880 -51.40 39.19 -54.77
CA ALA A 880 -52.68 39.74 -54.32
C ALA A 880 -52.62 40.50 -52.99
N ILE A 881 -51.46 40.52 -52.29
CA ILE A 881 -51.33 41.15 -50.96
C ILE A 881 -50.61 42.52 -51.03
N LEU A 882 -50.03 42.89 -52.18
CA LEU A 882 -49.21 44.11 -52.30
C LEU A 882 -49.78 45.17 -53.26
N ALA A 883 -51.07 45.12 -53.54
CA ALA A 883 -51.76 46.20 -54.23
C ALA A 883 -52.67 46.94 -53.25
N GLU A 884 -52.08 47.79 -52.40
CA GLU A 884 -52.63 49.10 -52.01
C GLU A 884 -51.63 49.82 -51.09
N ASP A 885 -51.08 50.92 -51.62
CA ASP A 885 -50.22 51.86 -50.92
C ASP A 885 -50.99 52.62 -49.84
N GLN A 886 -50.90 52.26 -48.56
CA GLN A 886 -51.01 53.23 -47.45
C GLN A 886 -50.25 52.76 -46.20
N TRP A 887 -49.30 53.58 -45.77
CA TRP A 887 -48.77 53.57 -44.40
C TRP A 887 -49.84 54.14 -43.45
N LEU A 888 -50.48 53.31 -42.64
CA LEU A 888 -51.15 53.78 -41.42
C LEU A 888 -51.24 52.69 -40.34
N ILE A 889 -50.85 53.09 -39.14
CA ILE A 889 -51.05 52.44 -37.85
C ILE A 889 -52.53 52.03 -37.70
N VAL A 890 -52.84 50.83 -37.19
CA VAL A 890 -53.90 50.53 -36.18
C VAL A 890 -53.88 49.03 -35.82
N ASP A 891 -53.99 48.76 -34.52
CA ASP A 891 -54.00 47.51 -33.75
C ASP A 891 -55.08 46.44 -34.11
N GLY A 892 -55.29 46.10 -35.39
CA GLY A 892 -56.44 45.28 -35.82
C GLY A 892 -56.19 43.83 -36.27
N LEU A 893 -54.95 43.37 -36.40
CA LEU A 893 -54.63 42.12 -37.14
C LEU A 893 -54.38 40.89 -36.28
N GLN A 894 -55.09 40.73 -35.15
CA GLN A 894 -55.05 39.48 -34.37
C GLN A 894 -55.96 38.35 -34.89
N LEU A 895 -56.88 38.61 -35.83
CA LEU A 895 -57.84 37.59 -36.29
C LEU A 895 -57.57 36.99 -37.68
N ALA A 896 -56.88 37.69 -38.60
CA ALA A 896 -56.68 37.18 -39.96
C ALA A 896 -55.51 36.17 -40.11
N CYS A 897 -54.53 36.19 -39.19
CA CYS A 897 -53.44 35.21 -39.19
C CYS A 897 -53.88 33.82 -38.69
N ILE A 898 -54.94 33.74 -37.87
CA ILE A 898 -55.40 32.48 -37.27
C ILE A 898 -55.99 31.54 -38.33
N ASP A 899 -56.69 32.07 -39.34
CA ASP A 899 -57.27 31.26 -40.42
C ASP A 899 -56.22 30.76 -41.42
N SER A 900 -55.16 31.55 -41.65
CA SER A 900 -54.03 31.14 -42.50
C SER A 900 -53.16 30.08 -41.83
N ILE A 901 -53.01 30.14 -40.49
CA ILE A 901 -52.29 29.14 -39.69
C ILE A 901 -53.10 27.83 -39.58
N ASN A 902 -54.43 27.90 -39.47
CA ASN A 902 -55.30 26.71 -39.48
C ASN A 902 -55.33 25.99 -40.84
N ALA A 903 -55.17 26.72 -41.95
CA ALA A 903 -55.03 26.12 -43.27
C ALA A 903 -53.68 25.40 -43.46
N LEU A 904 -52.60 25.99 -42.94
CA LEU A 904 -51.25 25.39 -42.94
C LEU A 904 -51.17 24.17 -41.99
N HIS A 905 -51.84 24.23 -40.84
CA HIS A 905 -51.95 23.10 -39.91
C HIS A 905 -52.78 21.94 -40.48
N ARG A 906 -53.87 22.21 -41.22
CA ARG A 906 -54.64 21.16 -41.92
C ARG A 906 -53.87 20.52 -43.07
N PHE A 907 -53.04 21.31 -43.77
CA PHE A 907 -52.18 20.81 -44.85
C PHE A 907 -51.05 19.94 -44.31
N ILE A 908 -50.46 20.29 -43.15
CA ILE A 908 -49.41 19.49 -42.49
C ILE A 908 -49.99 18.19 -41.88
N VAL A 909 -51.21 18.22 -41.32
CA VAL A 909 -51.91 17.02 -40.78
C VAL A 909 -52.41 16.07 -41.89
N GLN A 910 -52.50 16.51 -43.14
CA GLN A 910 -52.79 15.65 -44.30
C GLN A 910 -51.54 15.06 -44.96
N VAL A 911 -50.35 15.56 -44.62
CA VAL A 911 -49.06 15.13 -45.17
C VAL A 911 -48.30 14.20 -44.20
N ILE A 912 -48.62 14.24 -42.90
CA ILE A 912 -48.39 13.14 -41.94
C ILE A 912 -49.50 12.11 -42.12
#